data_AF-A0A0W0S115-F1
#
_entry.id   AF-A0A0W0S115-F1
#
_cell.length_a   1.000
_cell.length_b   1.000
_cell.length_c   1.000
_cell.angle_alpha   90.00
_cell.angle_beta   90.00
_cell.angle_gamma   90.00
#
_symmetry.space_group_name_H-M   'P 1'
#
loop_
_entity.id
_entity.type
_entity.pdbx_description
1 polymer ?
#
loop_
_entity_poly.entity_id
_entity_poly.type
_entity_poly.pdbx_seq_one_letter_code
_entity_poly.pdbx_strand_id
1 'polypeptide(L)'
;MSESIKFVVTGESAGIVEVIIDNTSSELTVTFIYKPNPEIPIPKEMLLGYRDSSGKGHMISMTEDNGQWIAKRSIEPNESSDFFMHPDVKPGELTQKPNIINKIALSDGKIVTSVYENSELAKKNKGSIQKRVLHAEGILSEPVDEHYQLGFGEQLVEVYLPAGYRASDPKEYAIQVMLDGDMHLRQDAFGNAMGTKDILDNLIAEGKMEPVIAVFVSPTQPTMEMGKWVSMPRLKEYGCDLQTDAMLIKIPGALKQAGIPVTDDPQKIGLCGQSMGGLQALYTAKMHPDIYGQVIAQSPAVWWGPSSLRLSGEEVTVPVRYEDDQTWRAPLANKQEQRYLLHMLQTGYDVLSKREVPKGNPYIYLQAGTHETGDCGLGDEPLTQAAMLLAQELHVECRLHDGGHTAESWATGLAVQLPQAHPKLAAFKEEQLNSIPKTESGAIDLTKAERIAEGGTHVLYRFPEAPFVIKVMKQNPNPKELEELEKKYAVLYECFDKDGKQRCIREHHITLPVQLPRKEPQNAALSIVPYEKCFKSKVKFDFKIEPAELDPYLMEHNKELFGKVHKALIHKNGSESSFDLNDYLFIDERIGAILQRLDSDPTLRDVMIEFLTHYRDFYQKTGIIMDAMGFENILFFKDEHGDWQFKVGSVIKHDTGKYTNELFAALHHGRKIDLDSFVNFTHAYFSPANIRAVNVCAMKLGLEPVIHNVMIDAHDLFKISQALSIPERMLAYVRHGDFEKMKQILQEHKSELRFSYRDFWAYSLIADEYIKHAQPPEALQTFLHIVSQLPVILPENKEDAQRVQDAKKAIIARNRVHDKKIALHEELTKSVPDFKFRNRISILPGEKAYDTESVTYNYKKQLQQTKSENLPDTPLFILEQ
;
A
#
# COMPACT_ATOMS: atom_id res chain seq x y z
N MET A 1 19.74 20.23 2.97
CA MET A 1 19.42 21.41 2.12
C MET A 1 18.99 22.51 3.06
N SER A 2 19.49 23.74 2.87
CA SER A 2 18.99 24.88 3.62
C SER A 2 17.52 25.14 3.29
N GLU A 3 16.69 25.31 4.33
CA GLU A 3 15.27 25.62 4.20
C GLU A 3 15.04 27.09 4.58
N SER A 4 14.12 27.78 3.91
CA SER A 4 13.75 29.14 4.31
C SER A 4 12.24 29.38 4.29
N ILE A 5 11.79 30.26 5.18
CA ILE A 5 10.42 30.76 5.25
C ILE A 5 10.43 32.29 5.24
N LYS A 6 9.44 32.90 4.59
CA LYS A 6 9.29 34.36 4.49
C LYS A 6 7.97 34.81 5.11
N PHE A 7 8.03 35.86 5.89
CA PHE A 7 6.89 36.55 6.48
C PHE A 7 6.82 37.96 5.92
N VAL A 8 5.66 38.36 5.42
CA VAL A 8 5.40 39.76 5.03
C VAL A 8 4.93 40.51 6.27
N VAL A 9 5.67 41.55 6.63
CA VAL A 9 5.33 42.47 7.72
C VAL A 9 4.61 43.66 7.12
N THR A 10 3.51 44.09 7.76
CA THR A 10 2.72 45.26 7.38
C THR A 10 2.74 46.32 8.49
N GLY A 11 2.43 47.59 8.15
CA GLY A 11 2.41 48.70 9.12
C GLY A 11 3.72 49.49 9.17
N GLU A 12 4.04 50.07 10.33
CA GLU A 12 5.20 50.97 10.50
C GLU A 12 6.56 50.28 10.34
N SER A 13 6.58 48.95 10.41
CA SER A 13 7.77 48.12 10.15
C SER A 13 7.57 47.23 8.91
N ALA A 14 6.84 47.72 7.90
CA ALA A 14 6.57 46.91 6.71
C ALA A 14 7.86 46.48 6.01
N GLY A 15 7.90 45.22 5.59
CA GLY A 15 9.10 44.60 5.07
C GLY A 15 8.94 43.09 4.96
N ILE A 16 10.04 42.40 4.72
CA ILE A 16 10.10 40.95 4.61
C ILE A 16 11.01 40.42 5.71
N VAL A 17 10.52 39.50 6.52
CA VAL A 17 11.36 38.68 7.39
C VAL A 17 11.60 37.34 6.69
N GLU A 18 12.85 36.95 6.51
CA GLU A 18 13.24 35.62 6.04
C GLU A 18 13.97 34.88 7.15
N VAL A 19 13.56 33.64 7.42
CA VAL A 19 14.24 32.76 8.37
C VAL A 19 14.81 31.58 7.61
N ILE A 20 16.11 31.36 7.73
CA ILE A 20 16.85 30.31 7.00
C ILE A 20 17.42 29.32 8.01
N ILE A 21 17.08 28.04 7.85
CA ILE A 21 17.66 26.92 8.60
C ILE A 21 18.75 26.27 7.75
N ASP A 22 19.97 26.22 8.29
CA ASP A 22 21.09 25.50 7.71
C ASP A 22 21.30 24.19 8.45
N ASN A 23 21.03 23.09 7.75
CA ASN A 23 21.19 21.70 8.20
C ASN A 23 22.37 20.99 7.51
N THR A 24 23.26 21.74 6.86
CA THR A 24 24.42 21.17 6.13
C THR A 24 25.66 21.02 7.01
N SER A 25 25.70 21.71 8.15
CA SER A 25 26.74 21.61 9.18
C SER A 25 26.38 20.59 10.27
N SER A 26 27.39 20.17 11.06
CA SER A 26 27.20 19.29 12.23
C SER A 26 26.35 19.92 13.34
N GLU A 27 26.20 21.24 13.32
CA GLU A 27 25.37 22.02 14.23
C GLU A 27 24.30 22.74 13.41
N LEU A 28 23.03 22.59 13.81
CA LEU A 28 21.90 23.21 13.13
C LEU A 28 21.84 24.69 13.50
N THR A 29 21.77 25.56 12.48
CA THR A 29 21.76 27.02 12.71
C THR A 29 20.58 27.69 12.03
N VAL A 30 20.03 28.71 12.69
CA VAL A 30 18.99 29.58 12.14
C VAL A 30 19.54 30.98 11.90
N THR A 31 19.25 31.52 10.72
CA THR A 31 19.55 32.89 10.33
C THR A 31 18.25 33.66 10.13
N PHE A 32 18.07 34.71 10.91
CA PHE A 32 16.96 35.66 10.79
C PHE A 32 17.43 36.85 9.96
N ILE A 33 16.68 37.17 8.92
CA ILE A 33 16.93 38.30 8.02
C ILE A 33 15.68 39.18 8.02
N TYR A 34 15.84 40.47 8.22
CA TYR A 34 14.78 41.46 8.04
C TYR A 34 15.17 42.47 6.97
N LYS A 35 14.31 42.64 5.97
CA LYS A 35 14.46 43.59 4.88
C LYS A 35 13.31 44.60 4.91
N PRO A 36 13.55 45.87 5.28
CA PRO A 36 12.51 46.90 5.23
C PRO A 36 12.02 47.15 3.80
N ASN A 37 10.75 47.53 3.65
CA ASN A 37 10.20 48.00 2.38
C ASN A 37 10.94 49.29 1.94
N PRO A 38 11.33 49.45 0.66
CA PRO A 38 11.98 50.67 0.15
C PRO A 38 11.28 52.00 0.50
N GLU A 39 9.98 51.98 0.79
CA GLU A 39 9.20 53.16 1.15
C GLU A 39 9.29 53.54 2.64
N ILE A 40 9.91 52.70 3.48
CA ILE A 40 10.07 52.91 4.92
C ILE A 40 11.54 53.26 5.25
N PRO A 41 11.79 54.23 6.15
CA PRO A 41 13.14 54.53 6.62
C PRO A 41 13.85 53.28 7.16
N ILE A 42 15.09 53.06 6.73
CA ILE A 42 15.91 51.96 7.24
C ILE A 42 16.18 52.25 8.73
N PRO A 43 15.86 51.31 9.65
CA PRO A 43 16.20 51.46 11.07
C PRO A 43 17.70 51.72 11.25
N LYS A 44 18.09 52.43 12.30
CA LYS A 44 19.50 52.62 12.68
C LYS A 44 20.05 51.43 13.45
N GLU A 45 19.20 50.73 14.18
CA GLU A 45 19.51 49.53 14.94
C GLU A 45 18.33 48.56 14.84
N MET A 46 18.56 47.26 15.07
CA MET A 46 17.51 46.26 15.07
C MET A 46 17.75 45.24 16.18
N LEU A 47 16.71 44.98 16.96
CA LEU A 47 16.69 44.00 18.03
C LEU A 47 16.02 42.70 17.55
N LEU A 48 16.62 41.55 17.85
CA LEU A 48 15.98 40.24 17.78
C LEU A 48 15.85 39.69 19.20
N GLY A 49 14.63 39.39 19.64
CA GLY A 49 14.38 38.59 20.83
C GLY A 49 13.85 37.22 20.47
N TYR A 50 14.18 36.19 21.25
CA TYR A 50 13.67 34.84 21.05
C TYR A 50 13.60 34.03 22.34
N ARG A 51 12.86 32.92 22.34
CA ARG A 51 12.93 31.87 23.39
C ARG A 51 13.58 30.61 22.83
N ASP A 52 14.49 30.02 23.60
CA ASP A 52 15.12 28.74 23.25
C ASP A 52 14.25 27.52 23.66
N SER A 53 14.71 26.31 23.33
CA SER A 53 14.05 25.04 23.67
C SER A 53 13.80 24.83 25.18
N SER A 54 14.53 25.53 26.04
CA SER A 54 14.34 25.51 27.50
C SER A 54 13.34 26.55 28.01
N GLY A 55 12.78 27.36 27.11
CA GLY A 55 11.86 28.46 27.42
C GLY A 55 12.56 29.75 27.88
N LYS A 56 13.90 29.78 27.89
CA LYS A 56 14.69 30.94 28.31
C LYS A 56 14.69 32.00 27.21
N GLY A 57 14.40 33.25 27.61
CA GLY A 57 14.39 34.40 26.71
C GLY A 57 15.78 34.98 26.47
N HIS A 58 16.04 35.37 25.23
CA HIS A 58 17.27 36.01 24.78
C HIS A 58 16.93 37.26 23.98
N MET A 59 17.81 38.26 24.04
CA MET A 59 17.70 39.50 23.27
C MET A 59 19.08 39.85 22.72
N ILE A 60 19.20 39.92 21.40
CA ILE A 60 20.46 40.15 20.69
C ILE A 60 20.30 41.24 19.63
N SER A 61 21.34 42.03 19.40
CA SER A 61 21.37 42.97 18.29
C SER A 61 21.56 42.23 16.97
N MET A 62 20.87 42.67 15.93
CA MET A 62 21.11 42.22 14.56
C MET A 62 22.19 43.09 13.91
N THR A 63 22.87 42.53 12.91
CA THR A 63 23.92 43.21 12.13
C THR A 63 23.34 43.73 10.82
N GLU A 64 23.66 44.96 10.45
CA GLU A 64 23.26 45.53 9.15
C GLU A 64 24.21 45.07 8.03
N ASP A 65 23.64 44.62 6.91
CA ASP A 65 24.34 44.28 5.68
C ASP A 65 23.49 44.66 4.46
N ASN A 66 23.95 45.66 3.70
CA ASN A 66 23.35 46.09 2.43
C ASN A 66 21.83 46.40 2.50
N GLY A 67 21.41 47.11 3.54
CA GLY A 67 20.02 47.51 3.78
C GLY A 67 19.15 46.38 4.36
N GLN A 68 19.75 45.31 4.89
CA GLN A 68 19.08 44.21 5.57
C GLN A 68 19.69 44.01 6.96
N TRP A 69 18.90 43.46 7.88
CA TRP A 69 19.31 43.17 9.25
C TRP A 69 19.39 41.67 9.45
N ILE A 70 20.52 41.15 9.92
CA ILE A 70 20.82 39.72 10.00
C ILE A 70 21.23 39.34 11.42
N ALA A 71 20.67 38.26 11.95
CA ALA A 71 21.14 37.62 13.18
C ALA A 71 21.15 36.09 13.01
N LYS A 72 22.17 35.43 13.58
CA LYS A 72 22.35 33.98 13.47
C LYS A 72 22.51 33.37 14.86
N ARG A 73 21.91 32.20 15.09
CA ARG A 73 22.09 31.40 16.30
C ARG A 73 22.03 29.90 16.00
N SER A 74 22.49 29.08 16.95
CA SER A 74 22.21 27.64 16.97
C SER A 74 20.75 27.39 17.36
N ILE A 75 20.17 26.32 16.84
CA ILE A 75 18.78 25.92 17.08
C ILE A 75 18.71 24.40 17.14
N GLU A 76 17.88 23.84 18.01
CA GLU A 76 17.75 22.38 18.10
C GLU A 76 16.84 21.82 16.99
N PRO A 77 17.03 20.57 16.52
CA PRO A 77 16.27 19.97 15.42
C PRO A 77 14.75 19.96 15.58
N ASN A 78 14.25 19.99 16.81
CA ASN A 78 12.81 20.03 17.10
C ASN A 78 12.39 21.29 17.88
N GLU A 79 13.22 22.34 17.86
CA GLU A 79 12.95 23.56 18.60
C GLU A 79 11.75 24.32 18.04
N SER A 80 10.88 24.80 18.93
CA SER A 80 9.87 25.81 18.64
C SER A 80 10.22 27.09 19.38
N SER A 81 10.43 28.18 18.64
CA SER A 81 10.90 29.45 19.17
C SER A 81 10.00 30.59 18.75
N ASP A 82 9.41 31.26 19.75
CA ASP A 82 8.94 32.62 19.57
C ASP A 82 10.14 33.50 19.24
N PHE A 83 9.95 34.39 18.28
CA PHE A 83 10.88 35.47 18.05
C PHE A 83 10.16 36.78 17.77
N PHE A 84 10.78 37.87 18.16
CA PHE A 84 10.29 39.20 17.85
C PHE A 84 11.42 40.05 17.33
N MET A 85 11.05 41.04 16.51
CA MET A 85 11.99 42.04 16.05
C MET A 85 11.45 43.44 16.32
N HIS A 86 12.36 44.36 16.66
CA HIS A 86 12.00 45.75 16.90
C HIS A 86 13.06 46.69 16.32
N PRO A 87 12.69 47.67 15.47
CA PRO A 87 13.62 48.68 14.97
C PRO A 87 14.00 49.70 16.05
N ASP A 88 15.19 50.25 15.97
CA ASP A 88 15.68 51.39 16.76
C ASP A 88 15.67 51.19 18.29
N VAL A 89 15.85 49.94 18.75
CA VAL A 89 15.90 49.58 20.17
C VAL A 89 17.09 48.66 20.45
N LYS A 90 17.77 48.85 21.59
CA LYS A 90 18.88 47.99 22.06
C LYS A 90 18.43 46.86 22.96
N PRO A 91 19.22 45.77 23.07
CA PRO A 91 18.96 44.71 24.05
C PRO A 91 18.83 45.26 25.47
N GLY A 92 17.71 44.94 26.14
CA GLY A 92 17.41 45.39 27.51
C GLY A 92 16.68 46.73 27.63
N GLU A 93 16.47 47.46 26.52
CA GLU A 93 15.79 48.78 26.51
C GLU A 93 14.34 48.72 25.98
N LEU A 94 13.85 47.52 25.63
CA LEU A 94 12.50 47.32 25.13
C LEU A 94 11.47 47.53 26.25
N THR A 95 10.73 48.64 26.18
CA THR A 95 9.67 49.01 27.13
C THR A 95 8.26 48.98 26.53
N GLN A 96 8.17 48.75 25.21
CA GLN A 96 6.93 48.73 24.42
C GLN A 96 6.71 47.36 23.76
N LYS A 97 5.49 47.12 23.26
CA LYS A 97 5.15 45.87 22.57
C LYS A 97 6.01 45.73 21.29
N PRO A 98 6.59 44.55 21.00
CA PRO A 98 7.38 44.35 19.80
C PRO A 98 6.61 44.64 18.50
N ASN A 99 7.30 45.23 17.51
CA ASN A 99 6.71 45.58 16.22
C ASN A 99 6.45 44.35 15.33
N ILE A 100 7.36 43.39 15.38
CA ILE A 100 7.27 42.12 14.64
C ILE A 100 7.26 41.01 15.67
N ILE A 101 6.25 40.16 15.65
CA ILE A 101 6.16 38.97 16.51
C ILE A 101 5.79 37.81 15.60
N ASN A 102 6.63 36.79 15.58
CA ASN A 102 6.41 35.56 14.83
C ASN A 102 6.97 34.39 15.65
N LYS A 103 6.72 33.18 15.18
CA LYS A 103 7.24 31.97 15.81
C LYS A 103 7.72 31.04 14.69
N ILE A 104 8.72 30.21 14.98
CA ILE A 104 9.22 29.15 14.09
C ILE A 104 9.22 27.84 14.83
N ALA A 105 8.89 26.74 14.16
CA ALA A 105 8.91 25.40 14.75
C ALA A 105 9.59 24.44 13.78
N LEU A 106 10.48 23.62 14.33
CA LEU A 106 11.23 22.62 13.60
C LEU A 106 10.75 21.20 13.93
N SER A 107 10.84 20.32 12.94
CA SER A 107 10.77 18.87 13.12
C SER A 107 11.93 18.25 12.35
N ASP A 108 12.78 17.50 13.04
CA ASP A 108 13.97 16.84 12.49
C ASP A 108 14.85 17.78 11.64
N GLY A 109 15.00 19.03 12.09
CA GLY A 109 15.81 20.07 11.46
C GLY A 109 15.17 20.72 10.23
N LYS A 110 13.87 20.50 10.00
CA LYS A 110 13.08 21.11 8.93
C LYS A 110 12.00 22.05 9.46
N ILE A 111 11.75 23.14 8.75
CA ILE A 111 10.69 24.10 9.09
C ILE A 111 9.34 23.44 8.87
N VAL A 112 8.54 23.38 9.94
CA VAL A 112 7.14 22.97 9.85
C VAL A 112 6.29 24.22 9.63
N THR A 113 5.98 24.51 8.37
CA THR A 113 5.20 25.69 7.94
C THR A 113 3.78 25.73 8.51
N SER A 114 3.24 24.58 8.93
CA SER A 114 1.85 24.41 9.29
C SER A 114 1.47 24.98 10.66
N VAL A 115 2.43 25.26 11.56
CA VAL A 115 2.16 25.78 12.92
C VAL A 115 1.91 27.31 12.94
N TYR A 116 1.95 27.96 11.77
CA TYR A 116 1.80 29.42 11.63
C TYR A 116 0.72 29.80 10.64
N GLU A 117 0.10 30.95 10.87
CA GLU A 117 -0.81 31.54 9.89
C GLU A 117 -0.01 31.99 8.65
N ASN A 118 -0.25 31.33 7.52
CA ASN A 118 0.30 31.75 6.23
C ASN A 118 -0.49 32.96 5.72
N SER A 119 0.06 34.16 5.86
CA SER A 119 -0.57 35.42 5.44
C SER A 119 -0.76 35.53 3.92
N GLU A 120 0.01 34.78 3.13
CA GLU A 120 -0.10 34.69 1.67
C GLU A 120 -1.14 33.65 1.22
N LEU A 121 -1.65 32.81 2.12
CA LEU A 121 -2.66 31.81 1.79
C LEU A 121 -3.99 32.50 1.46
N ALA A 122 -4.33 32.52 0.17
CA ALA A 122 -5.54 33.14 -0.34
C ALA A 122 -6.78 32.65 0.44
N LYS A 123 -7.71 33.56 0.78
CA LYS A 123 -8.92 33.26 1.56
C LYS A 123 -9.73 32.07 1.02
N LYS A 124 -9.73 31.83 -0.29
CA LYS A 124 -10.38 30.68 -0.95
C LYS A 124 -9.79 29.31 -0.56
N ASN A 125 -8.56 29.28 -0.05
CA ASN A 125 -7.82 28.10 0.36
C ASN A 125 -7.85 27.90 1.90
N LYS A 126 -8.59 28.74 2.63
CA LYS A 126 -8.80 28.57 4.08
C LYS A 126 -10.16 27.92 4.34
N GLY A 127 -10.19 26.91 5.21
CA GLY A 127 -11.41 26.29 5.71
C GLY A 127 -12.16 27.16 6.71
N SER A 128 -13.37 26.74 7.06
CA SER A 128 -14.28 27.45 7.96
C SER A 128 -14.64 26.62 9.18
N ILE A 129 -14.85 27.27 10.33
CA ILE A 129 -15.33 26.63 11.56
C ILE A 129 -16.81 26.94 11.76
N GLN A 130 -17.59 25.94 12.15
CA GLN A 130 -18.98 26.07 12.58
C GLN A 130 -19.11 25.60 14.03
N LYS A 131 -19.59 26.46 14.92
CA LYS A 131 -19.99 26.08 16.28
C LYS A 131 -21.33 25.35 16.22
N ARG A 132 -21.42 24.16 16.80
CA ARG A 132 -22.65 23.35 16.86
C ARG A 132 -22.77 22.72 18.23
N VAL A 133 -24.00 22.33 18.59
CA VAL A 133 -24.31 21.62 19.82
C VAL A 133 -24.51 20.15 19.50
N LEU A 134 -23.77 19.28 20.17
CA LEU A 134 -23.97 17.84 20.17
C LEU A 134 -24.87 17.47 21.35
N HIS A 135 -26.09 17.02 21.04
CA HIS A 135 -27.04 16.57 22.05
C HIS A 135 -26.73 15.13 22.51
N ALA A 136 -27.22 14.77 23.69
CA ALA A 136 -27.02 13.45 24.28
C ALA A 136 -27.49 12.29 23.36
N GLU A 137 -28.46 12.53 22.49
CA GLU A 137 -28.99 11.56 21.52
C GLU A 137 -28.07 11.34 20.31
N GLY A 138 -26.98 12.11 20.17
CA GLY A 138 -26.08 12.04 19.02
C GLY A 138 -26.56 12.84 17.82
N ILE A 139 -27.27 13.93 18.06
CA ILE A 139 -27.76 14.86 17.04
C ILE A 139 -26.92 16.13 17.10
N LEU A 140 -26.43 16.60 15.95
CA LEU A 140 -25.79 17.90 15.82
C LEU A 140 -26.83 18.97 15.45
N SER A 141 -26.85 20.06 16.21
CA SER A 141 -27.67 21.23 15.90
C SER A 141 -27.22 21.91 14.60
N GLU A 142 -28.08 22.79 14.07
CA GLU A 142 -27.63 23.85 13.16
C GLU A 142 -26.56 24.75 13.84
N PRO A 143 -25.74 25.50 13.07
CA PRO A 143 -24.72 26.36 13.65
C PRO A 143 -25.30 27.35 14.65
N VAL A 144 -24.66 27.45 15.82
CA VAL A 144 -25.05 28.33 16.93
C VAL A 144 -24.09 29.51 17.06
N ASP A 145 -24.57 30.60 17.66
CA ASP A 145 -23.74 31.77 17.97
C ASP A 145 -22.92 31.60 19.26
N GLU A 146 -22.09 32.60 19.55
CA GLU A 146 -21.19 32.60 20.71
C GLU A 146 -21.89 32.79 22.07
N HIS A 147 -23.17 33.14 22.09
CA HIS A 147 -23.96 33.38 23.30
C HIS A 147 -24.86 32.19 23.66
N TYR A 148 -24.80 31.09 22.92
CA TYR A 148 -25.58 29.89 23.22
C TYR A 148 -25.24 29.33 24.61
N GLN A 149 -26.27 29.11 25.43
CA GLN A 149 -26.14 28.51 26.75
C GLN A 149 -26.41 27.01 26.67
N LEU A 150 -25.41 26.21 27.03
CA LEU A 150 -25.52 24.75 27.03
C LEU A 150 -26.56 24.27 28.05
N GLY A 151 -27.48 23.43 27.57
CA GLY A 151 -28.40 22.65 28.40
C GLY A 151 -27.74 21.41 29.02
N PHE A 152 -28.49 20.73 29.88
CA PHE A 152 -28.02 19.50 30.51
C PHE A 152 -27.78 18.39 29.46
N GLY A 153 -26.57 17.82 29.43
CA GLY A 153 -26.20 16.77 28.48
C GLY A 153 -25.87 17.28 27.06
N GLU A 154 -25.77 18.61 26.88
CA GLU A 154 -25.31 19.21 25.65
C GLU A 154 -23.80 19.47 25.68
N GLN A 155 -23.13 19.20 24.58
CA GLN A 155 -21.71 19.48 24.40
C GLN A 155 -21.51 20.47 23.24
N LEU A 156 -20.79 21.57 23.48
CA LEU A 156 -20.38 22.44 22.38
C LEU A 156 -19.24 21.77 21.61
N VAL A 157 -19.38 21.69 20.29
CA VAL A 157 -18.34 21.21 19.37
C VAL A 157 -18.13 22.22 18.24
N GLU A 158 -16.89 22.28 17.74
CA GLU A 158 -16.53 23.13 16.62
C GLU A 158 -16.16 22.27 15.41
N VAL A 159 -16.89 22.41 14.30
CA VAL A 159 -16.72 21.60 13.09
C VAL A 159 -15.96 22.40 12.05
N TYR A 160 -14.77 21.94 11.69
CA TYR A 160 -13.98 22.44 10.57
C TYR A 160 -14.45 21.81 9.26
N LEU A 161 -14.77 22.69 8.32
CA LEU A 161 -15.05 22.37 6.93
C LEU A 161 -13.85 22.81 6.08
N PRO A 162 -13.23 21.90 5.31
CA PRO A 162 -12.04 22.22 4.56
C PRO A 162 -12.34 23.20 3.42
N ALA A 163 -11.30 23.90 2.95
CA ALA A 163 -11.43 24.78 1.81
C ALA A 163 -12.03 24.07 0.58
N GLY A 164 -13.03 24.68 -0.04
CA GLY A 164 -13.75 24.09 -1.18
C GLY A 164 -14.81 23.05 -0.81
N TYR A 165 -15.11 22.85 0.48
CA TYR A 165 -16.20 21.99 0.94
C TYR A 165 -17.54 22.32 0.26
N ARG A 166 -18.26 21.27 -0.16
CA ARG A 166 -19.61 21.36 -0.71
C ARG A 166 -20.47 20.22 -0.17
N ALA A 167 -21.57 20.56 0.49
CA ALA A 167 -22.53 19.58 1.01
C ALA A 167 -23.16 18.70 -0.09
N SER A 168 -23.15 19.17 -1.35
CA SER A 168 -23.68 18.45 -2.51
C SER A 168 -22.63 17.61 -3.26
N ASP A 169 -21.38 17.54 -2.78
CA ASP A 169 -20.34 16.74 -3.42
C ASP A 169 -20.65 15.24 -3.20
N PRO A 170 -20.61 14.39 -4.25
CA PRO A 170 -20.70 12.94 -4.05
C PRO A 170 -19.50 12.35 -3.27
N LYS A 171 -18.41 13.11 -3.08
CA LYS A 171 -17.27 12.68 -2.28
C LYS A 171 -17.57 12.74 -0.78
N GLU A 172 -17.38 11.60 -0.09
CA GLU A 172 -17.34 11.56 1.38
C GLU A 172 -15.97 12.01 1.92
N TYR A 173 -15.98 12.79 3.00
CA TYR A 173 -14.78 13.25 3.69
C TYR A 173 -14.40 12.30 4.84
N ALA A 174 -13.10 12.12 5.04
CA ALA A 174 -12.55 11.53 6.26
C ALA A 174 -12.85 12.42 7.48
N ILE A 175 -12.85 11.83 8.67
CA ILE A 175 -13.19 12.49 9.93
C ILE A 175 -11.97 12.50 10.84
N GLN A 176 -11.68 13.65 11.46
CA GLN A 176 -10.68 13.76 12.52
C GLN A 176 -11.27 14.46 13.74
N VAL A 177 -11.53 13.70 14.80
CA VAL A 177 -11.98 14.26 16.08
C VAL A 177 -10.75 14.67 16.90
N MET A 178 -10.77 15.89 17.42
CA MET A 178 -9.70 16.55 18.18
C MET A 178 -10.21 16.85 19.59
N LEU A 179 -9.68 16.16 20.59
CA LEU A 179 -9.97 16.44 22.00
C LEU A 179 -9.16 17.66 22.44
N ASP A 180 -9.68 18.43 23.41
CA ASP A 180 -9.12 19.74 23.81
C ASP A 180 -9.27 20.81 22.72
N GLY A 181 -10.49 20.90 22.17
CA GLY A 181 -10.84 21.84 21.10
C GLY A 181 -10.41 23.28 21.32
N ASP A 182 -10.50 23.78 22.56
CA ASP A 182 -10.02 25.12 22.92
C ASP A 182 -8.52 25.29 22.68
N MET A 183 -7.68 24.37 23.16
CA MET A 183 -6.22 24.42 22.95
C MET A 183 -5.86 24.28 21.46
N HIS A 184 -6.64 23.50 20.71
CA HIS A 184 -6.44 23.33 19.28
C HIS A 184 -6.74 24.60 18.47
N LEU A 185 -7.83 25.31 18.78
CA LEU A 185 -8.32 26.44 17.99
C LEU A 185 -7.88 27.80 18.54
N ARG A 186 -7.57 27.90 19.83
CA ARG A 186 -7.31 29.14 20.57
C ARG A 186 -6.43 28.87 21.80
N GLN A 187 -6.27 29.90 22.64
CA GLN A 187 -5.57 29.76 23.91
C GLN A 187 -6.51 29.15 24.95
N ASP A 188 -6.10 28.04 25.58
CA ASP A 188 -6.85 27.40 26.67
C ASP A 188 -6.70 28.17 28.01
N ALA A 189 -7.37 27.67 29.04
CA ALA A 189 -7.33 28.26 30.39
C ALA A 189 -5.94 28.24 31.04
N PHE A 190 -4.99 27.45 30.51
CA PHE A 190 -3.62 27.32 31.00
C PHE A 190 -2.62 28.15 30.19
N GLY A 191 -3.06 28.79 29.10
CA GLY A 191 -2.20 29.58 28.24
C GLY A 191 -1.63 28.82 27.03
N ASN A 192 -2.07 27.59 26.77
CA ASN A 192 -1.59 26.76 25.68
C ASN A 192 -2.39 26.99 24.39
N ALA A 193 -1.72 26.96 23.23
CA ALA A 193 -2.38 27.04 21.93
C ALA A 193 -1.60 26.26 20.86
N MET A 194 -2.32 25.54 19.98
CA MET A 194 -1.72 24.70 18.93
C MET A 194 -1.93 25.23 17.49
N GLY A 195 -2.89 26.13 17.26
CA GLY A 195 -3.14 26.68 15.92
C GLY A 195 -3.57 25.63 14.88
N THR A 196 -4.34 24.63 15.29
CA THR A 196 -4.63 23.43 14.46
C THR A 196 -5.44 23.71 13.21
N LYS A 197 -6.26 24.77 13.21
CA LYS A 197 -6.94 25.22 11.99
C LYS A 197 -5.93 25.61 10.91
N ASP A 198 -4.90 26.36 11.27
CA ASP A 198 -3.85 26.77 10.33
C ASP A 198 -3.03 25.57 9.88
N ILE A 199 -2.78 24.60 10.78
CA ILE A 199 -2.15 23.33 10.43
C ILE A 199 -2.94 22.63 9.32
N LEU A 200 -4.24 22.46 9.51
CA LEU A 200 -5.12 21.81 8.53
C LEU A 200 -5.16 22.58 7.20
N ASP A 201 -5.38 23.90 7.24
CA ASP A 201 -5.46 24.74 6.04
C ASP A 201 -4.16 24.67 5.21
N ASN A 202 -3.01 24.78 5.87
CA ASN A 202 -1.70 24.72 5.22
C ASN A 202 -1.44 23.34 4.62
N LEU A 203 -1.63 22.25 5.38
CA LEU A 203 -1.38 20.89 4.90
C LEU A 203 -2.31 20.50 3.73
N ILE A 204 -3.57 20.94 3.76
CA ILE A 204 -4.54 20.70 2.68
C ILE A 204 -4.17 21.51 1.44
N ALA A 205 -3.84 22.79 1.61
CA ALA A 205 -3.47 23.69 0.51
C ALA A 205 -2.16 23.27 -0.17
N GLU A 206 -1.16 22.85 0.61
CA GLU A 206 0.10 22.26 0.13
C GLU A 206 -0.10 20.86 -0.45
N GLY A 207 -1.26 20.25 -0.24
CA GLY A 207 -1.57 18.92 -0.73
C GLY A 207 -0.85 17.79 -0.02
N LYS A 208 -0.33 18.02 1.19
CA LYS A 208 0.31 17.00 2.02
C LYS A 208 -0.71 16.03 2.62
N MET A 209 -1.93 16.49 2.90
CA MET A 209 -3.03 15.66 3.40
C MET A 209 -4.28 15.80 2.52
N GLU A 210 -5.17 14.81 2.56
CA GLU A 210 -6.48 14.97 1.94
C GLU A 210 -7.37 15.92 2.76
N PRO A 211 -8.34 16.61 2.14
CA PRO A 211 -9.33 17.39 2.90
C PRO A 211 -10.13 16.50 3.86
N VAL A 212 -10.19 16.89 5.13
CA VAL A 212 -10.94 16.20 6.19
C VAL A 212 -11.97 17.10 6.83
N ILE A 213 -13.03 16.50 7.41
CA ILE A 213 -13.90 17.17 8.37
C ILE A 213 -13.29 16.96 9.76
N ALA A 214 -12.88 18.04 10.43
CA ALA A 214 -12.35 17.95 11.78
C ALA A 214 -13.39 18.42 12.81
N VAL A 215 -13.52 17.71 13.93
CA VAL A 215 -14.45 18.07 15.01
C VAL A 215 -13.66 18.29 16.28
N PHE A 216 -13.70 19.52 16.80
CA PHE A 216 -13.01 19.94 18.00
C PHE A 216 -13.96 19.84 19.20
N VAL A 217 -13.59 19.02 20.19
CA VAL A 217 -14.36 18.75 21.39
C VAL A 217 -13.65 19.36 22.59
N SER A 218 -14.24 20.40 23.17
CA SER A 218 -13.71 21.08 24.34
C SER A 218 -14.13 20.39 25.64
N PRO A 219 -13.22 20.16 26.59
CA PRO A 219 -13.62 19.75 27.93
C PRO A 219 -14.35 20.89 28.66
N THR A 220 -15.00 20.58 29.77
CA THR A 220 -15.57 21.63 30.63
C THR A 220 -14.44 22.51 31.19
N GLN A 221 -14.63 23.83 31.11
CA GLN A 221 -13.63 24.81 31.52
C GLN A 221 -13.34 24.72 33.03
N PRO A 222 -12.06 24.80 33.44
CA PRO A 222 -11.71 24.84 34.85
C PRO A 222 -12.13 26.17 35.50
N THR A 223 -12.38 26.15 36.80
CA THR A 223 -12.78 27.34 37.57
C THR A 223 -11.68 27.80 38.52
N MET A 224 -11.49 29.11 38.63
CA MET A 224 -10.55 29.73 39.58
C MET A 224 -11.30 30.53 40.64
N GLU A 225 -10.87 30.41 41.89
CA GLU A 225 -11.26 31.29 42.99
C GLU A 225 -10.03 31.90 43.65
N MET A 226 -10.00 33.22 43.80
CA MET A 226 -8.89 33.95 44.45
C MET A 226 -7.50 33.61 43.87
N GLY A 227 -7.42 33.38 42.56
CA GLY A 227 -6.16 33.03 41.87
C GLY A 227 -5.70 31.59 42.05
N LYS A 228 -6.53 30.72 42.65
CA LYS A 228 -6.29 29.28 42.76
C LYS A 228 -7.30 28.50 41.94
N TRP A 229 -6.84 27.45 41.28
CA TRP A 229 -7.71 26.47 40.63
C TRP A 229 -8.53 25.74 41.70
N VAL A 230 -9.85 25.68 41.53
CA VAL A 230 -10.76 24.99 42.46
C VAL A 230 -11.52 23.83 41.82
N SER A 231 -11.60 23.78 40.48
CA SER A 231 -12.14 22.61 39.77
C SER A 231 -11.40 22.37 38.46
N MET A 232 -11.19 21.07 38.14
CA MET A 232 -10.48 20.57 36.96
C MET A 232 -11.26 19.42 36.28
N PRO A 233 -12.41 19.69 35.65
CA PRO A 233 -13.28 18.65 35.08
C PRO A 233 -12.62 17.75 34.04
N ARG A 234 -11.70 18.30 33.24
CA ARG A 234 -10.94 17.60 32.19
C ARG A 234 -10.29 16.30 32.68
N LEU A 235 -9.77 16.26 33.92
CA LEU A 235 -9.12 15.07 34.49
C LEU A 235 -10.10 13.90 34.68
N LYS A 236 -11.36 14.22 34.94
CA LYS A 236 -12.44 13.23 35.01
C LYS A 236 -12.92 12.87 33.60
N GLU A 237 -13.26 13.88 32.79
CA GLU A 237 -13.85 13.70 31.45
C GLU A 237 -12.97 12.87 30.50
N TYR A 238 -11.64 12.97 30.63
CA TYR A 238 -10.70 12.24 29.79
C TYR A 238 -9.94 11.12 30.51
N GLY A 239 -10.39 10.75 31.72
CA GLY A 239 -9.89 9.60 32.47
C GLY A 239 -10.61 8.31 32.07
N CYS A 240 -10.59 7.95 30.78
CA CYS A 240 -11.35 6.81 30.24
C CYS A 240 -12.83 6.84 30.66
N ASP A 241 -13.44 8.03 30.66
CA ASP A 241 -14.82 8.22 31.13
C ASP A 241 -15.83 7.68 30.13
N LEU A 242 -16.81 6.92 30.63
CA LEU A 242 -17.81 6.25 29.81
C LEU A 242 -18.82 7.21 29.19
N GLN A 243 -19.06 8.38 29.79
CA GLN A 243 -19.95 9.40 29.19
C GLN A 243 -19.25 10.08 28.03
N THR A 244 -17.97 10.41 28.19
CA THR A 244 -17.16 10.93 27.09
C THR A 244 -17.02 9.89 25.97
N ASP A 245 -16.72 8.63 26.28
CA ASP A 245 -16.68 7.54 25.32
C ASP A 245 -17.99 7.43 24.52
N ALA A 246 -19.14 7.40 25.22
CA ALA A 246 -20.47 7.32 24.60
C ALA A 246 -20.83 8.55 23.75
N MET A 247 -20.25 9.72 24.04
CA MET A 247 -20.40 10.93 23.24
C MET A 247 -19.54 10.85 21.97
N LEU A 248 -18.26 10.48 22.11
CA LEU A 248 -17.31 10.42 21.00
C LEU A 248 -17.79 9.44 19.92
N ILE A 249 -18.29 8.26 20.28
CA ILE A 249 -18.77 7.27 19.28
C ILE A 249 -19.98 7.75 18.46
N LYS A 250 -20.68 8.79 18.90
CA LYS A 250 -21.85 9.35 18.18
C LYS A 250 -21.46 10.38 17.13
N ILE A 251 -20.26 10.96 17.20
CA ILE A 251 -19.86 12.09 16.34
C ILE A 251 -19.97 11.75 14.84
N PRO A 252 -19.47 10.61 14.33
CA PRO A 252 -19.59 10.29 12.90
C PRO A 252 -21.06 10.24 12.44
N GLY A 253 -21.91 9.54 13.19
CA GLY A 253 -23.35 9.47 12.91
C GLY A 253 -24.04 10.84 12.97
N ALA A 254 -23.66 11.68 13.93
CA ALA A 254 -24.21 13.02 14.08
C ALA A 254 -23.87 13.93 12.88
N LEU A 255 -22.64 13.84 12.34
CA LEU A 255 -22.22 14.58 11.15
C LEU A 255 -23.05 14.18 9.92
N LYS A 256 -23.27 12.88 9.71
CA LYS A 256 -24.13 12.36 8.64
C LYS A 256 -25.57 12.86 8.77
N GLN A 257 -26.14 12.80 9.97
CA GLN A 257 -27.51 13.27 10.21
C GLN A 257 -27.66 14.77 9.95
N ALA A 258 -26.62 15.56 10.22
CA ALA A 258 -26.55 16.98 9.88
C ALA A 258 -26.32 17.27 8.38
N GLY A 259 -26.29 16.24 7.52
CA GLY A 259 -26.10 16.40 6.08
C GLY A 259 -24.66 16.68 5.65
N ILE A 260 -23.67 16.41 6.52
CA ILE A 260 -22.25 16.53 6.17
C ILE A 260 -21.79 15.19 5.56
N PRO A 261 -21.34 15.15 4.29
CA PRO A 261 -21.00 13.90 3.62
C PRO A 261 -19.68 13.35 4.16
N VAL A 262 -19.75 12.51 5.19
CA VAL A 262 -18.59 11.85 5.80
C VAL A 262 -18.64 10.35 5.63
N THR A 263 -17.48 9.71 5.65
CA THR A 263 -17.34 8.27 5.42
C THR A 263 -17.79 7.41 6.62
N ASP A 264 -18.14 6.15 6.37
CA ASP A 264 -18.32 5.10 7.39
C ASP A 264 -17.07 4.21 7.55
N ASP A 265 -16.03 4.40 6.71
CA ASP A 265 -14.82 3.60 6.77
C ASP A 265 -14.02 3.94 8.04
N PRO A 266 -13.92 3.03 9.03
CA PRO A 266 -13.23 3.33 10.29
C PRO A 266 -11.77 3.69 10.06
N GLN A 267 -11.14 3.19 8.99
CA GLN A 267 -9.76 3.53 8.64
C GLN A 267 -9.57 4.99 8.22
N LYS A 268 -10.66 5.76 8.05
CA LYS A 268 -10.64 7.19 7.72
C LYS A 268 -11.28 8.05 8.80
N ILE A 269 -11.56 7.47 9.96
CA ILE A 269 -12.17 8.14 11.10
C ILE A 269 -11.18 8.06 12.26
N GLY A 270 -10.57 9.20 12.56
CA GLY A 270 -9.51 9.33 13.55
C GLY A 270 -9.92 10.06 14.82
N LEU A 271 -9.30 9.68 15.93
CA LEU A 271 -9.26 10.46 17.17
C LEU A 271 -7.88 11.09 17.34
N CYS A 272 -7.81 12.24 17.99
CA CYS A 272 -6.57 12.91 18.35
C CYS A 272 -6.71 13.52 19.74
N GLY A 273 -5.67 13.39 20.55
CA GLY A 273 -5.62 14.09 21.83
C GLY A 273 -4.22 14.08 22.45
N GLN A 274 -4.03 15.02 23.37
CA GLN A 274 -2.79 15.23 24.09
C GLN A 274 -2.98 14.94 25.58
N SER A 275 -1.99 14.35 26.26
CA SER A 275 -2.08 14.09 27.70
C SER A 275 -3.33 13.24 28.05
N MET A 276 -4.22 13.73 28.91
CA MET A 276 -5.49 13.06 29.22
C MET A 276 -6.36 12.82 27.97
N GLY A 277 -6.41 13.79 27.04
CA GLY A 277 -7.10 13.59 25.76
C GLY A 277 -6.49 12.42 24.98
N GLY A 278 -5.17 12.28 24.97
CA GLY A 278 -4.49 11.15 24.35
C GLY A 278 -4.86 9.80 24.97
N LEU A 279 -5.01 9.76 26.30
CA LEU A 279 -5.49 8.59 27.04
C LEU A 279 -6.93 8.23 26.65
N GLN A 280 -7.86 9.19 26.68
CA GLN A 280 -9.26 8.97 26.29
C GLN A 280 -9.39 8.54 24.83
N ALA A 281 -8.61 9.15 23.92
CA ALA A 281 -8.60 8.82 22.50
C ALA A 281 -8.17 7.36 22.27
N LEU A 282 -7.09 6.92 22.94
CA LEU A 282 -6.62 5.54 22.89
C LEU A 282 -7.66 4.56 23.45
N TYR A 283 -8.25 4.88 24.59
CA TYR A 283 -9.31 4.07 25.20
C TYR A 283 -10.51 3.91 24.25
N THR A 284 -11.03 5.02 23.74
CA THR A 284 -12.20 5.05 22.84
C THR A 284 -11.92 4.27 21.55
N ALA A 285 -10.77 4.49 20.90
CA ALA A 285 -10.42 3.77 19.67
C ALA A 285 -10.22 2.26 19.89
N LYS A 286 -9.73 1.85 21.07
CA LYS A 286 -9.58 0.42 21.41
C LYS A 286 -10.89 -0.24 21.77
N MET A 287 -11.82 0.49 22.39
CA MET A 287 -13.15 -0.02 22.73
C MET A 287 -14.14 0.00 21.55
N HIS A 288 -13.88 0.82 20.53
CA HIS A 288 -14.74 0.97 19.34
C HIS A 288 -13.92 1.05 18.03
N PRO A 289 -13.11 0.02 17.72
CA PRO A 289 -12.25 0.01 16.52
C PRO A 289 -13.04 -0.12 15.20
N ASP A 290 -14.31 -0.49 15.29
CA ASP A 290 -15.30 -0.49 14.21
C ASP A 290 -15.85 0.89 13.88
N ILE A 291 -15.56 1.91 14.69
CA ILE A 291 -15.91 3.32 14.44
C ILE A 291 -14.64 4.13 14.21
N TYR A 292 -13.68 4.02 15.13
CA TYR A 292 -12.42 4.77 15.10
C TYR A 292 -11.26 3.83 14.78
N GLY A 293 -10.89 3.76 13.51
CA GLY A 293 -9.78 2.94 13.02
C GLY A 293 -8.44 3.65 13.07
N GLN A 294 -8.36 4.90 13.52
CA GLN A 294 -7.12 5.65 13.68
C GLN A 294 -7.09 6.45 14.99
N VAL A 295 -5.90 6.63 15.57
CA VAL A 295 -5.69 7.49 16.73
C VAL A 295 -4.32 8.16 16.71
N ILE A 296 -4.29 9.47 16.90
CA ILE A 296 -3.10 10.29 17.13
C ILE A 296 -3.01 10.58 18.63
N ALA A 297 -2.12 9.90 19.34
CA ALA A 297 -1.96 10.01 20.78
C ALA A 297 -0.62 10.67 21.12
N GLN A 298 -0.66 11.89 21.65
CA GLN A 298 0.53 12.68 21.95
C GLN A 298 0.71 12.81 23.46
N SER A 299 1.86 12.35 23.96
CA SER A 299 2.20 12.32 25.38
C SER A 299 1.05 11.80 26.26
N PRO A 300 0.40 10.66 25.90
CA PRO A 300 -0.84 10.25 26.56
C PRO A 300 -0.59 10.02 28.05
N ALA A 301 -1.51 10.47 28.90
CA ALA A 301 -1.41 10.41 30.36
C ALA A 301 -1.60 8.99 30.92
N VAL A 302 -0.78 8.05 30.44
CA VAL A 302 -0.88 6.62 30.73
C VAL A 302 -0.56 6.28 32.18
N TRP A 303 0.00 7.22 32.94
CA TRP A 303 0.15 7.15 34.40
C TRP A 303 -1.19 7.19 35.13
N TRP A 304 -2.28 7.60 34.47
CA TRP A 304 -3.60 7.65 35.09
C TRP A 304 -4.18 6.24 35.23
N GLY A 305 -4.87 5.99 36.34
CA GLY A 305 -5.73 4.83 36.50
C GLY A 305 -6.75 4.98 37.62
N PRO A 306 -7.83 4.17 37.60
CA PRO A 306 -8.80 4.13 38.68
C PRO A 306 -8.18 3.50 39.94
N SER A 307 -8.61 3.93 41.13
CA SER A 307 -8.14 3.34 42.39
C SER A 307 -8.56 1.87 42.52
N SER A 308 -7.78 1.09 43.27
CA SER A 308 -7.97 -0.35 43.54
C SER A 308 -9.32 -0.67 44.18
N LEU A 309 -9.87 0.25 44.98
CA LEU A 309 -11.22 0.17 45.52
C LEU A 309 -12.32 0.17 44.44
N ARG A 310 -12.06 0.80 43.27
CA ARG A 310 -12.96 0.76 42.11
C ARG A 310 -12.71 -0.46 41.22
N LEU A 311 -11.49 -0.98 41.18
CA LEU A 311 -11.13 -2.21 40.47
C LEU A 311 -11.76 -3.47 41.12
N SER A 312 -12.02 -3.46 42.43
CA SER A 312 -12.63 -4.57 43.18
C SER A 312 -14.16 -4.69 43.03
N GLY A 313 -14.81 -3.74 42.36
CA GLY A 313 -16.26 -3.74 42.15
C GLY A 313 -17.09 -3.29 43.36
N GLU A 314 -16.46 -2.77 44.42
CA GLU A 314 -17.19 -2.13 45.53
C GLU A 314 -17.77 -0.77 45.08
N GLU A 315 -19.00 -0.45 45.53
CA GLU A 315 -19.61 0.88 45.32
C GLU A 315 -18.82 1.92 46.13
N VAL A 316 -17.80 2.51 45.52
CA VAL A 316 -17.04 3.61 46.13
C VAL A 316 -17.88 4.88 46.03
N THR A 317 -18.61 5.20 47.10
CA THR A 317 -19.38 6.46 47.27
C THR A 317 -18.49 7.70 47.44
N VAL A 318 -17.17 7.53 47.48
CA VAL A 318 -16.20 8.62 47.56
C VAL A 318 -15.83 9.07 46.14
N PRO A 319 -16.19 10.31 45.72
CA PRO A 319 -15.75 10.84 44.43
C PRO A 319 -14.23 10.92 44.36
N VAL A 320 -13.62 10.68 43.19
CA VAL A 320 -12.20 10.97 42.99
C VAL A 320 -12.06 12.48 43.09
N ARG A 321 -11.44 12.94 44.17
CA ARG A 321 -11.21 14.35 44.41
C ARG A 321 -9.91 14.77 43.74
N TYR A 322 -9.99 14.96 42.42
CA TYR A 322 -8.92 15.58 41.62
C TYR A 322 -8.59 17.00 42.13
N GLU A 323 -9.54 17.63 42.81
CA GLU A 323 -9.52 19.02 43.30
C GLU A 323 -8.72 19.18 44.62
N ASP A 324 -8.47 18.08 45.35
CA ASP A 324 -7.75 18.09 46.63
C ASP A 324 -6.22 17.87 46.46
N ASP A 325 -5.74 17.53 45.26
CA ASP A 325 -4.32 17.32 44.95
C ASP A 325 -3.69 18.57 44.30
N GLN A 326 -2.77 19.22 45.02
CA GLN A 326 -2.03 20.40 44.53
C GLN A 326 -1.06 20.10 43.38
N THR A 327 -0.76 18.83 43.10
CA THR A 327 0.06 18.36 41.98
C THR A 327 -0.76 18.08 40.72
N TRP A 328 -2.10 18.03 40.84
CA TRP A 328 -3.06 17.77 39.75
C TRP A 328 -2.84 16.44 39.01
N ARG A 329 -1.95 15.57 39.52
CA ARG A 329 -1.93 14.13 39.24
C ARG A 329 -3.01 13.52 40.11
N ALA A 330 -3.70 12.47 39.67
CA ALA A 330 -4.67 11.82 40.54
C ALA A 330 -3.93 11.26 41.80
N PRO A 331 -4.24 11.68 43.04
CA PRO A 331 -3.44 11.38 44.24
C PRO A 331 -3.40 9.90 44.67
N LEU A 332 -3.96 8.97 43.88
CA LEU A 332 -4.46 7.69 44.39
C LEU A 332 -3.94 6.45 43.67
N ALA A 333 -3.10 6.59 42.65
CA ALA A 333 -2.64 5.44 41.86
C ALA A 333 -1.23 5.00 42.30
N ASN A 334 -1.13 3.83 42.93
CA ASN A 334 0.12 3.08 43.05
C ASN A 334 0.59 2.60 41.67
N LYS A 335 1.85 2.13 41.54
CA LYS A 335 2.43 1.73 40.24
C LYS A 335 1.62 0.72 39.42
N GLN A 336 0.81 -0.14 40.06
CA GLN A 336 -0.09 -1.06 39.34
C GLN A 336 -1.33 -0.33 38.81
N GLU A 337 -1.89 0.58 39.58
CA GLU A 337 -3.04 1.41 39.16
C GLU A 337 -2.63 2.38 38.05
N GLN A 338 -1.41 2.92 38.09
CA GLN A 338 -0.83 3.78 37.05
C GLN A 338 -0.61 3.06 35.68
N ARG A 339 -0.96 1.77 35.56
CA ARG A 339 -0.81 0.97 34.33
C ARG A 339 -2.14 0.42 33.84
N TYR A 340 -3.26 1.07 34.17
CA TYR A 340 -4.60 0.61 33.84
C TYR A 340 -4.79 0.32 32.34
N LEU A 341 -4.46 1.26 31.46
CA LEU A 341 -4.62 1.05 30.02
C LEU A 341 -3.76 -0.13 29.52
N LEU A 342 -2.53 -0.27 30.02
CA LEU A 342 -1.65 -1.39 29.69
C LEU A 342 -2.25 -2.73 30.15
N HIS A 343 -2.77 -2.79 31.38
CA HIS A 343 -3.42 -3.98 31.92
C HIS A 343 -4.70 -4.34 31.14
N MET A 344 -5.50 -3.35 30.77
CA MET A 344 -6.69 -3.53 29.93
C MET A 344 -6.31 -4.21 28.60
N LEU A 345 -5.24 -3.75 27.95
CA LEU A 345 -4.75 -4.32 26.70
C LEU A 345 -4.20 -5.75 26.88
N GLN A 346 -3.40 -5.98 27.92
CA GLN A 346 -2.80 -7.29 28.22
C GLN A 346 -3.82 -8.36 28.58
N THR A 347 -4.87 -7.98 29.32
CA THR A 347 -5.91 -8.92 29.75
C THR A 347 -7.04 -9.06 28.76
N GLY A 348 -7.17 -8.13 27.81
CA GLY A 348 -8.29 -8.07 26.87
C GLY A 348 -9.62 -7.77 27.56
N TYR A 349 -9.61 -7.17 28.76
CA TYR A 349 -10.81 -6.88 29.53
C TYR A 349 -10.75 -5.49 30.15
N ASP A 350 -11.81 -4.70 29.93
CA ASP A 350 -11.98 -3.40 30.54
C ASP A 350 -12.87 -3.49 31.79
N VAL A 351 -12.26 -3.22 32.94
CA VAL A 351 -12.93 -3.17 34.24
C VAL A 351 -13.87 -1.98 34.42
N LEU A 352 -13.67 -0.86 33.71
CA LEU A 352 -14.54 0.32 33.83
C LEU A 352 -15.88 0.07 33.15
N SER A 353 -15.87 -0.37 31.89
CA SER A 353 -17.09 -0.71 31.16
C SER A 353 -17.62 -2.12 31.45
N LYS A 354 -16.80 -2.97 32.11
CA LYS A 354 -17.09 -4.41 32.38
C LYS A 354 -17.33 -5.21 31.09
N ARG A 355 -16.52 -4.92 30.05
CA ARG A 355 -16.61 -5.55 28.73
C ARG A 355 -15.26 -6.10 28.29
N GLU A 356 -15.29 -7.10 27.41
CA GLU A 356 -14.09 -7.52 26.69
C GLU A 356 -13.64 -6.41 25.73
N VAL A 357 -12.32 -6.24 25.60
CA VAL A 357 -11.72 -5.33 24.63
C VAL A 357 -11.88 -5.98 23.24
N PRO A 358 -12.50 -5.29 22.26
CA PRO A 358 -12.66 -5.83 20.92
C PRO A 358 -11.32 -6.15 20.24
N LYS A 359 -11.32 -7.14 19.34
CA LYS A 359 -10.11 -7.60 18.63
C LYS A 359 -9.61 -6.65 17.52
N GLY A 360 -10.30 -5.54 17.27
CA GLY A 360 -9.93 -4.59 16.21
C GLY A 360 -8.65 -3.82 16.57
N ASN A 361 -7.80 -3.59 15.58
CA ASN A 361 -6.54 -2.89 15.75
C ASN A 361 -6.55 -1.57 14.98
N PRO A 362 -6.90 -0.44 15.63
CA PRO A 362 -6.78 0.86 15.00
C PRO A 362 -5.31 1.18 14.70
N TYR A 363 -5.07 2.01 13.69
CA TYR A 363 -3.76 2.61 13.43
C TYR A 363 -3.43 3.63 14.51
N ILE A 364 -2.33 3.42 15.23
CA ILE A 364 -1.94 4.25 16.37
C ILE A 364 -0.67 5.02 16.04
N TYR A 365 -0.80 6.35 15.99
CA TYR A 365 0.31 7.28 15.88
C TYR A 365 0.66 7.78 17.28
N LEU A 366 1.61 7.11 17.92
CA LEU A 366 2.01 7.41 19.29
C LEU A 366 3.23 8.34 19.30
N GLN A 367 3.18 9.38 20.12
CA GLN A 367 4.28 10.34 20.31
C GLN A 367 4.52 10.62 21.78
N ALA A 368 5.78 10.85 22.17
CA ALA A 368 6.15 11.34 23.51
C ALA A 368 7.43 12.21 23.46
N GLY A 369 7.57 13.15 24.39
CA GLY A 369 8.75 14.00 24.53
C GLY A 369 9.89 13.31 25.27
N THR A 370 11.14 13.58 24.90
CA THR A 370 12.35 13.06 25.57
C THR A 370 12.58 13.66 26.96
N HIS A 371 11.99 14.83 27.23
CA HIS A 371 12.14 15.57 28.49
C HIS A 371 10.92 15.45 29.42
N GLU A 372 10.00 14.53 29.13
CA GLU A 372 8.82 14.31 29.96
C GLU A 372 9.19 13.48 31.20
N THR A 373 9.63 14.18 32.25
CA THR A 373 10.08 13.54 33.48
C THR A 373 8.92 13.13 34.38
N GLY A 374 9.10 11.97 35.02
CA GLY A 374 8.15 11.42 35.98
C GLY A 374 8.29 12.05 37.37
N ASP A 375 9.45 12.55 37.79
CA ASP A 375 9.73 12.64 39.23
C ASP A 375 9.90 14.06 39.79
N CYS A 376 9.00 14.43 40.71
CA CYS A 376 9.19 15.53 41.68
C CYS A 376 9.61 14.99 43.07
N GLY A 377 10.07 13.74 43.17
CA GLY A 377 10.47 13.08 44.41
C GLY A 377 9.43 12.11 44.99
N LEU A 378 8.51 11.59 44.17
CA LEU A 378 7.40 10.69 44.57
C LEU A 378 7.48 9.28 43.95
N GLY A 379 8.45 9.00 43.06
CA GLY A 379 8.74 7.66 42.57
C GLY A 379 7.94 7.19 41.35
N ASP A 380 7.35 8.13 40.60
CA ASP A 380 6.58 7.90 39.36
C ASP A 380 7.46 7.41 38.20
N GLU A 381 6.88 6.62 37.29
CA GLU A 381 7.52 6.24 36.02
C GLU A 381 7.56 7.45 35.07
N PRO A 382 8.69 7.77 34.42
CA PRO A 382 8.74 8.83 33.40
C PRO A 382 7.69 8.61 32.32
N LEU A 383 6.97 9.67 31.94
CA LEU A 383 5.87 9.57 30.97
C LEU A 383 6.36 9.06 29.62
N THR A 384 7.55 9.47 29.19
CA THR A 384 8.23 8.92 28.01
C THR A 384 8.37 7.40 28.09
N GLN A 385 8.80 6.88 29.25
CA GLN A 385 9.01 5.45 29.43
C GLN A 385 7.70 4.68 29.46
N ALA A 386 6.68 5.23 30.11
CA ALA A 386 5.34 4.64 30.13
C ALA A 386 4.71 4.62 28.71
N ALA A 387 4.89 5.68 27.92
CA ALA A 387 4.47 5.71 26.53
C ALA A 387 5.23 4.68 25.67
N MET A 388 6.54 4.50 25.87
CA MET A 388 7.32 3.47 25.18
C MET A 388 6.86 2.04 25.53
N LEU A 389 6.53 1.77 26.80
CA LEU A 389 5.96 0.48 27.22
C LEU A 389 4.60 0.23 26.58
N LEU A 390 3.74 1.27 26.53
CA LEU A 390 2.47 1.18 25.83
C LEU A 390 2.67 0.88 24.32
N ALA A 391 3.65 1.52 23.68
CA ALA A 391 3.99 1.28 22.28
C ALA A 391 4.36 -0.20 22.03
N GLN A 392 5.15 -0.78 22.93
CA GLN A 392 5.57 -2.17 22.87
C GLN A 392 4.37 -3.12 22.96
N GLU A 393 3.44 -2.88 23.88
CA GLU A 393 2.21 -3.67 24.03
C GLU A 393 1.28 -3.55 22.82
N LEU A 394 1.19 -2.35 22.25
CA LEU A 394 0.38 -2.08 21.06
C LEU A 394 1.04 -2.55 19.76
N HIS A 395 2.30 -2.99 19.80
CA HIS A 395 3.12 -3.32 18.64
C HIS A 395 3.23 -2.17 17.63
N VAL A 396 3.39 -0.94 18.13
CA VAL A 396 3.57 0.28 17.32
C VAL A 396 4.84 1.03 17.71
N GLU A 397 5.33 1.87 16.80
CA GLU A 397 6.46 2.77 17.09
C GLU A 397 5.98 3.99 17.89
N CYS A 398 6.77 4.40 18.88
CA CYS A 398 6.58 5.68 19.57
C CYS A 398 7.56 6.70 19.00
N ARG A 399 7.02 7.74 18.35
CA ARG A 399 7.82 8.87 17.86
C ARG A 399 8.29 9.71 19.04
N LEU A 400 9.59 9.72 19.29
CA LEU A 400 10.19 10.62 20.27
C LEU A 400 10.49 11.98 19.63
N HIS A 401 10.20 13.06 20.34
CA HIS A 401 10.62 14.40 19.95
C HIS A 401 11.46 15.04 21.04
N ASP A 402 12.38 15.91 20.63
CA ASP A 402 13.25 16.62 21.54
C ASP A 402 12.50 17.80 22.18
N GLY A 403 11.69 17.49 23.18
CA GLY A 403 10.78 18.44 23.84
C GLY A 403 10.13 17.84 25.08
N GLY A 404 9.36 18.66 25.79
CA GLY A 404 8.60 18.28 26.98
C GLY A 404 7.09 18.22 26.75
N HIS A 405 6.34 18.25 27.85
CA HIS A 405 4.87 18.17 27.86
C HIS A 405 4.22 19.52 27.47
N THR A 406 4.43 19.97 26.24
CA THR A 406 4.03 21.32 25.77
C THR A 406 3.17 21.30 24.50
N ALA A 407 2.27 22.28 24.36
CA ALA A 407 1.38 22.39 23.20
C ALA A 407 2.12 22.63 21.88
N GLU A 408 3.27 23.29 21.91
CA GLU A 408 4.12 23.48 20.74
C GLU A 408 4.63 22.15 20.20
N SER A 409 5.09 21.27 21.10
CA SER A 409 5.58 19.94 20.74
C SER A 409 4.48 19.05 20.16
N TRP A 410 3.26 19.22 20.67
CA TRP A 410 2.10 18.54 20.12
C TRP A 410 1.70 19.11 18.76
N ALA A 411 1.79 20.42 18.56
CA ALA A 411 1.45 21.06 17.28
C ALA A 411 2.41 20.62 16.15
N THR A 412 3.71 20.53 16.43
CA THR A 412 4.70 20.01 15.46
C THR A 412 4.48 18.53 15.16
N GLY A 413 4.22 17.73 16.19
CA GLY A 413 3.86 16.33 16.03
C GLY A 413 2.61 16.12 15.17
N LEU A 414 1.59 16.92 15.41
CA LEU A 414 0.31 16.87 14.71
C LEU A 414 0.47 17.21 13.23
N ALA A 415 1.31 18.19 12.90
CA ALA A 415 1.66 18.54 11.53
C ALA A 415 2.30 17.39 10.74
N VAL A 416 3.00 16.49 11.42
CA VAL A 416 3.64 15.30 10.82
C VAL A 416 2.67 14.12 10.76
N GLN A 417 1.86 13.93 11.79
CA GLN A 417 0.98 12.77 11.91
C GLN A 417 -0.31 12.91 11.10
N LEU A 418 -0.85 14.13 10.92
CA LEU A 418 -2.05 14.36 10.12
C LEU A 418 -1.90 13.89 8.65
N PRO A 419 -0.80 14.17 7.93
CA PRO A 419 -0.55 13.61 6.60
C PRO A 419 -0.40 12.08 6.58
N GLN A 420 0.00 11.46 7.68
CA GLN A 420 0.12 10.00 7.76
C GLN A 420 -1.23 9.33 8.02
N ALA A 421 -2.07 9.96 8.86
CA ALA A 421 -3.43 9.55 9.17
C ALA A 421 -4.38 9.77 7.98
N HIS A 422 -4.23 10.92 7.30
CA HIS A 422 -5.08 11.34 6.18
C HIS A 422 -4.22 11.63 4.95
N PRO A 423 -3.51 10.61 4.42
CA PRO A 423 -2.61 10.82 3.31
C PRO A 423 -3.39 11.31 2.10
N LYS A 424 -3.01 12.47 1.56
CA LYS A 424 -3.40 12.77 0.19
C LYS A 424 -2.76 11.68 -0.63
N LEU A 425 -3.57 10.91 -1.37
CA LEU A 425 -3.04 9.82 -2.20
C LEU A 425 -1.82 10.32 -2.99
N ALA A 426 -1.77 11.58 -3.45
CA ALA A 426 -0.62 12.19 -4.13
C ALA A 426 0.67 12.47 -3.30
N ALA A 427 0.62 12.73 -1.99
CA ALA A 427 1.78 13.19 -1.20
C ALA A 427 2.61 12.05 -0.59
N PHE A 428 1.96 10.98 -0.10
CA PHE A 428 2.65 9.74 0.27
C PHE A 428 3.43 9.14 -0.93
N LYS A 429 2.99 9.47 -2.16
CA LYS A 429 3.58 9.04 -3.44
C LYS A 429 4.81 9.84 -3.86
N GLU A 430 4.92 11.13 -3.53
CA GLU A 430 6.10 11.93 -3.92
C GLU A 430 7.33 11.60 -3.07
N GLU A 431 7.19 11.39 -1.75
CA GLU A 431 8.33 11.05 -0.88
C GLU A 431 9.00 9.71 -1.27
N GLN A 432 8.23 8.68 -1.60
CA GLN A 432 8.75 7.40 -2.06
C GLN A 432 9.28 7.42 -3.51
N LEU A 433 8.69 8.22 -4.41
CA LEU A 433 9.22 8.41 -5.77
C LEU A 433 10.39 9.40 -5.82
N ASN A 434 10.61 10.20 -4.78
CA ASN A 434 11.76 11.09 -4.66
C ASN A 434 13.04 10.35 -4.23
N SER A 435 12.91 9.17 -3.60
CA SER A 435 14.06 8.34 -3.20
C SER A 435 14.63 7.48 -4.33
N ILE A 436 13.89 7.29 -5.43
CA ILE A 436 14.35 6.52 -6.58
C ILE A 436 15.16 7.39 -7.57
N PRO A 437 16.17 6.83 -8.26
CA PRO A 437 17.00 7.56 -9.21
C PRO A 437 16.18 8.29 -10.30
N LYS A 438 16.52 9.57 -10.54
CA LYS A 438 15.97 10.39 -11.63
C LYS A 438 17.09 10.87 -12.57
N THR A 439 16.75 11.15 -13.82
CA THR A 439 17.63 11.83 -14.79
C THR A 439 17.74 13.32 -14.46
N GLU A 440 18.67 14.03 -15.12
CA GLU A 440 18.76 15.51 -15.01
C GLU A 440 17.47 16.22 -15.41
N SER A 441 16.68 15.64 -16.33
CA SER A 441 15.37 16.13 -16.73
C SER A 441 14.24 15.83 -15.74
N GLY A 442 14.53 15.12 -14.64
CA GLY A 442 13.56 14.74 -13.61
C GLY A 442 12.75 13.48 -13.91
N ALA A 443 13.05 12.76 -15.00
CA ALA A 443 12.39 11.49 -15.34
C ALA A 443 12.89 10.35 -14.45
N ILE A 444 12.03 9.38 -14.10
CA ILE A 444 12.46 8.18 -13.35
C ILE A 444 13.44 7.38 -14.20
N ASP A 445 14.64 7.15 -13.68
CA ASP A 445 15.73 6.49 -14.40
C ASP A 445 15.65 4.96 -14.24
N LEU A 446 14.78 4.34 -15.05
CA LEU A 446 14.60 2.88 -15.06
C LEU A 446 15.81 2.13 -15.64
N THR A 447 16.83 2.82 -16.17
CA THR A 447 18.11 2.18 -16.54
C THR A 447 18.91 1.73 -15.32
N LYS A 448 18.61 2.31 -14.15
CA LYS A 448 19.18 1.95 -12.84
C LYS A 448 18.31 0.96 -12.06
N ALA A 449 17.17 0.55 -12.61
CA ALA A 449 16.31 -0.47 -12.01
C ALA A 449 16.60 -1.85 -12.62
N GLU A 450 16.47 -2.89 -11.80
CA GLU A 450 16.48 -4.26 -12.29
C GLU A 450 15.15 -4.59 -12.97
N ARG A 451 15.22 -5.14 -14.18
CA ARG A 451 14.05 -5.67 -14.88
C ARG A 451 13.77 -7.09 -14.38
N ILE A 452 12.84 -7.22 -13.43
CA ILE A 452 12.60 -8.47 -12.72
C ILE A 452 11.63 -9.42 -13.43
N ALA A 453 10.70 -8.90 -14.25
CA ALA A 453 9.75 -9.72 -15.00
C ALA A 453 9.14 -8.96 -16.19
N GLU A 454 8.52 -9.70 -17.10
CA GLU A 454 7.70 -9.16 -18.19
C GLU A 454 6.40 -9.96 -18.30
N GLY A 455 5.26 -9.28 -18.20
CA GLY A 455 3.94 -9.85 -18.44
C GLY A 455 3.38 -9.44 -19.81
N GLY A 456 2.18 -9.94 -20.14
CA GLY A 456 1.50 -9.61 -21.40
C GLY A 456 1.20 -8.11 -21.55
N THR A 457 0.92 -7.42 -20.45
CA THR A 457 0.49 -6.01 -20.44
C THR A 457 1.51 -5.04 -19.83
N HIS A 458 2.48 -5.55 -19.07
CA HIS A 458 3.41 -4.73 -18.28
C HIS A 458 4.84 -5.28 -18.31
N VAL A 459 5.81 -4.40 -18.05
CA VAL A 459 7.19 -4.77 -17.73
C VAL A 459 7.48 -4.34 -16.29
N LEU A 460 8.02 -5.23 -15.47
CA LEU A 460 8.26 -4.99 -14.05
C LEU A 460 9.70 -4.55 -13.82
N TYR A 461 9.86 -3.44 -13.11
CA TYR A 461 11.12 -2.87 -12.70
C TYR A 461 11.16 -2.75 -11.18
N ARG A 462 12.33 -3.00 -10.60
CA ARG A 462 12.56 -2.87 -9.17
C ARG A 462 13.89 -2.19 -8.91
N PHE A 463 13.87 -1.20 -8.02
CA PHE A 463 15.09 -0.68 -7.42
C PHE A 463 15.42 -1.52 -6.17
N PRO A 464 16.69 -1.86 -5.91
CA PRO A 464 17.07 -2.76 -4.83
C PRO A 464 16.45 -2.41 -3.47
N GLU A 465 16.47 -1.13 -3.11
CA GLU A 465 16.00 -0.61 -1.81
C GLU A 465 14.54 -0.10 -1.85
N ALA A 466 13.86 -0.15 -3.00
CA ALA A 466 12.48 0.34 -3.08
C ALA A 466 11.51 -0.66 -2.42
N PRO A 467 10.61 -0.19 -1.54
CA PRO A 467 9.57 -1.04 -0.94
C PRO A 467 8.41 -1.34 -1.91
N PHE A 468 8.60 -1.13 -3.21
CA PHE A 468 7.60 -1.29 -4.27
C PHE A 468 8.22 -1.74 -5.59
N VAL A 469 7.35 -2.22 -6.49
CA VAL A 469 7.64 -2.59 -7.88
C VAL A 469 6.96 -1.60 -8.81
N ILE A 470 7.67 -1.17 -9.85
CA ILE A 470 7.12 -0.34 -10.92
C ILE A 470 6.73 -1.22 -12.09
N LYS A 471 5.44 -1.28 -12.41
CA LYS A 471 4.90 -1.96 -13.59
C LYS A 471 4.70 -0.94 -14.71
N VAL A 472 5.58 -0.90 -15.70
CA VAL A 472 5.43 -0.03 -16.88
C VAL A 472 4.42 -0.66 -17.83
N MET A 473 3.31 0.03 -18.14
CA MET A 473 2.28 -0.46 -19.05
C MET A 473 2.74 -0.40 -20.51
N LYS A 474 2.56 -1.50 -21.26
CA LYS A 474 3.01 -1.59 -22.67
C LYS A 474 2.20 -0.70 -23.63
N GLN A 475 0.90 -0.57 -23.39
CA GLN A 475 -0.01 0.19 -24.26
C GLN A 475 -0.08 1.69 -23.92
N ASN A 476 0.54 2.10 -22.81
CA ASN A 476 0.59 3.49 -22.35
C ASN A 476 -0.78 4.21 -22.42
N PRO A 477 -1.81 3.73 -21.68
CA PRO A 477 -3.15 4.31 -21.72
C PRO A 477 -3.15 5.79 -21.36
N ASN A 478 -4.12 6.51 -21.93
CA ASN A 478 -4.30 7.93 -21.65
C ASN A 478 -4.89 8.13 -20.24
N PRO A 479 -4.82 9.35 -19.67
CA PRO A 479 -5.28 9.60 -18.29
C PRO A 479 -6.74 9.21 -18.01
N LYS A 480 -7.64 9.32 -19.00
CA LYS A 480 -9.05 8.93 -18.81
C LYS A 480 -9.22 7.42 -18.72
N GLU A 481 -8.49 6.67 -19.55
CA GLU A 481 -8.48 5.20 -19.49
C GLU A 481 -7.90 4.71 -18.17
N LEU A 482 -6.91 5.43 -17.64
CA LEU A 482 -6.31 5.18 -16.34
C LEU A 482 -7.31 5.41 -15.20
N GLU A 483 -8.04 6.53 -15.24
CA GLU A 483 -9.09 6.86 -14.26
C GLU A 483 -10.22 5.81 -14.26
N GLU A 484 -10.65 5.35 -15.44
CA GLU A 484 -11.63 4.27 -15.56
C GLU A 484 -11.10 2.93 -15.02
N LEU A 485 -9.80 2.66 -15.16
CA LEU A 485 -9.16 1.50 -14.55
C LEU A 485 -9.17 1.61 -13.02
N GLU A 486 -8.86 2.78 -12.47
CA GLU A 486 -8.91 3.02 -11.02
C GLU A 486 -10.32 2.85 -10.44
N LYS A 487 -11.37 3.31 -11.14
CA LYS A 487 -12.77 3.07 -10.74
C LYS A 487 -13.09 1.59 -10.63
N LYS A 488 -12.60 0.77 -11.57
CA LYS A 488 -12.80 -0.70 -11.53
C LYS A 488 -12.06 -1.34 -10.35
N TYR A 489 -10.84 -0.88 -10.06
CA TYR A 489 -10.10 -1.33 -8.88
C TYR A 489 -10.76 -0.90 -7.57
N ALA A 490 -11.39 0.27 -7.51
CA ALA A 490 -12.14 0.68 -6.32
C ALA A 490 -13.28 -0.29 -5.99
N VAL A 491 -14.03 -0.74 -7.01
CA VAL A 491 -15.07 -1.77 -6.82
C VAL A 491 -14.46 -3.11 -6.42
N LEU A 492 -13.31 -3.49 -6.97
CA LEU A 492 -12.58 -4.69 -6.55
C LEU A 492 -12.26 -4.63 -5.05
N TYR A 493 -11.71 -3.51 -4.59
CA TYR A 493 -11.32 -3.29 -3.19
C TYR A 493 -12.53 -3.35 -2.26
N GLU A 494 -13.64 -2.69 -2.64
CA GLU A 494 -14.90 -2.77 -1.91
C GLU A 494 -15.44 -4.21 -1.76
N CYS A 495 -15.30 -5.03 -2.81
CA CYS A 495 -15.81 -6.40 -2.80
C CYS A 495 -14.92 -7.36 -2.01
N PHE A 496 -13.60 -7.16 -2.05
CA PHE A 496 -12.64 -8.11 -1.51
C PHE A 496 -12.13 -7.74 -0.12
N ASP A 497 -12.04 -6.46 0.25
CA ASP A 497 -11.51 -6.02 1.54
C ASP A 497 -12.57 -5.87 2.63
N LYS A 498 -13.47 -6.85 2.70
CA LYS A 498 -14.55 -6.90 3.69
C LYS A 498 -14.04 -7.28 5.07
N ASP A 499 -14.79 -6.90 6.10
CA ASP A 499 -14.53 -7.25 7.50
C ASP A 499 -13.12 -6.84 7.99
N GLY A 500 -12.57 -5.76 7.43
CA GLY A 500 -11.23 -5.27 7.74
C GLY A 500 -10.08 -6.13 7.21
N LYS A 501 -10.36 -7.19 6.44
CA LYS A 501 -9.32 -8.07 5.86
C LYS A 501 -8.77 -7.43 4.58
N GLN A 502 -7.48 -7.12 4.56
CA GLN A 502 -6.82 -6.59 3.35
C GLN A 502 -6.52 -7.71 2.35
N ARG A 503 -7.49 -8.08 1.51
CA ARG A 503 -7.39 -9.13 0.48
C ARG A 503 -6.87 -8.64 -0.87
N CYS A 504 -6.80 -7.34 -1.09
CA CYS A 504 -6.24 -6.79 -2.32
C CYS A 504 -4.83 -6.26 -2.14
N ILE A 505 -4.05 -6.35 -3.21
CA ILE A 505 -2.81 -5.58 -3.39
C ILE A 505 -3.22 -4.24 -4.01
N ARG A 506 -2.84 -3.14 -3.36
CA ARG A 506 -3.17 -1.80 -3.82
C ARG A 506 -2.28 -1.41 -4.98
N GLU A 507 -2.87 -1.25 -6.15
CA GLU A 507 -2.18 -0.79 -7.35
C GLU A 507 -2.46 0.69 -7.57
N HIS A 508 -1.42 1.45 -7.86
CA HIS A 508 -1.54 2.88 -8.11
C HIS A 508 -1.13 3.20 -9.53
N HIS A 509 -2.10 3.67 -10.31
CA HIS A 509 -1.89 3.94 -11.71
C HIS A 509 -1.53 5.42 -11.89
N ILE A 510 -0.40 5.71 -12.53
CA ILE A 510 0.05 7.09 -12.76
C ILE A 510 0.81 7.23 -14.08
N THR A 511 0.70 8.38 -14.73
CA THR A 511 1.54 8.72 -15.88
C THR A 511 2.69 9.61 -15.44
N LEU A 512 3.92 9.14 -15.60
CA LEU A 512 5.14 9.89 -15.25
C LEU A 512 6.20 9.80 -16.36
N PRO A 513 7.10 10.79 -16.47
CA PRO A 513 8.24 10.70 -17.37
C PRO A 513 9.21 9.63 -16.85
N VAL A 514 9.58 8.70 -17.73
CA VAL A 514 10.54 7.62 -17.45
C VAL A 514 11.61 7.54 -18.52
N GLN A 515 12.82 7.17 -18.11
CA GLN A 515 13.94 6.86 -18.98
C GLN A 515 14.11 5.34 -19.04
N LEU A 516 13.73 4.74 -20.17
CA LEU A 516 13.89 3.31 -20.41
C LEU A 516 15.25 3.01 -21.06
N PRO A 517 15.82 1.80 -20.89
CA PRO A 517 17.06 1.43 -21.55
C PRO A 517 16.99 1.64 -23.06
N ARG A 518 17.94 2.42 -23.61
CA ARG A 518 18.07 2.76 -25.04
C ARG A 518 16.89 3.55 -25.64
N LYS A 519 16.07 4.22 -24.82
CA LYS A 519 15.03 5.17 -25.28
C LYS A 519 15.28 6.54 -24.69
N GLU A 520 14.78 7.60 -25.32
CA GLU A 520 14.78 8.94 -24.72
C GLU A 520 13.71 9.03 -23.61
N PRO A 521 13.79 10.02 -22.70
CA PRO A 521 12.79 10.22 -21.65
C PRO A 521 11.40 10.42 -22.26
N GLN A 522 10.41 9.65 -21.79
CA GLN A 522 9.05 9.71 -22.31
C GLN A 522 8.03 9.46 -21.20
N ASN A 523 6.82 10.01 -21.35
CA ASN A 523 5.72 9.71 -20.43
C ASN A 523 5.26 8.27 -20.61
N ALA A 524 5.20 7.52 -19.51
CA ALA A 524 4.66 6.17 -19.47
C ALA A 524 3.63 6.06 -18.34
N ALA A 525 2.55 5.33 -18.61
CA ALA A 525 1.63 4.85 -17.61
C ALA A 525 2.32 3.74 -16.80
N LEU A 526 2.27 3.87 -15.50
CA LEU A 526 2.90 3.02 -14.50
C LEU A 526 1.81 2.51 -13.56
N SER A 527 1.91 1.24 -13.13
CA SER A 527 1.27 0.75 -11.91
C SER A 527 2.35 0.56 -10.85
N ILE A 528 2.27 1.32 -9.77
CA ILE A 528 3.17 1.20 -8.61
C ILE A 528 2.52 0.25 -7.62
N VAL A 529 3.25 -0.80 -7.25
CA VAL A 529 2.71 -1.91 -6.45
C VAL A 529 3.59 -2.15 -5.24
N PRO A 530 3.05 -2.11 -4.00
CA PRO A 530 3.84 -2.33 -2.80
C PRO A 530 4.37 -3.77 -2.75
N TYR A 531 5.57 -3.93 -2.21
CA TYR A 531 6.15 -5.25 -2.02
C TYR A 531 5.66 -5.86 -0.72
N GLU A 532 4.56 -6.61 -0.79
CA GLU A 532 3.93 -7.21 0.38
C GLU A 532 4.64 -8.49 0.87
N LYS A 533 4.49 -8.79 2.17
CA LYS A 533 5.07 -9.99 2.81
C LYS A 533 4.59 -11.30 2.17
N CYS A 534 3.39 -11.32 1.58
CA CYS A 534 2.84 -12.53 0.94
C CYS A 534 3.75 -13.10 -0.15
N PHE A 535 4.47 -12.24 -0.87
CA PHE A 535 5.42 -12.67 -1.90
C PHE A 535 6.62 -13.45 -1.33
N LYS A 536 6.95 -13.26 -0.05
CA LYS A 536 8.02 -13.97 0.66
C LYS A 536 7.54 -15.22 1.42
N SER A 537 6.24 -15.54 1.40
CA SER A 537 5.73 -16.73 2.10
C SER A 537 6.35 -18.01 1.53
N LYS A 538 6.74 -18.92 2.44
CA LYS A 538 7.32 -20.23 2.08
C LYS A 538 6.27 -21.21 1.56
N VAL A 539 5.02 -21.07 2.01
CA VAL A 539 3.91 -21.93 1.60
C VAL A 539 2.90 -21.06 0.88
N LYS A 540 2.94 -21.10 -0.45
CA LYS A 540 2.05 -20.33 -1.32
C LYS A 540 1.79 -21.06 -2.62
N PHE A 541 0.67 -20.76 -3.26
CA PHE A 541 0.35 -21.19 -4.62
C PHE A 541 -0.51 -20.16 -5.33
N ASP A 542 -0.36 -20.08 -6.65
CA ASP A 542 -1.19 -19.22 -7.49
C ASP A 542 -2.50 -19.93 -7.85
N PHE A 543 -3.62 -19.24 -7.71
CA PHE A 543 -4.84 -19.62 -8.41
C PHE A 543 -4.68 -19.20 -9.87
N LYS A 544 -4.03 -20.07 -10.66
CA LYS A 544 -3.66 -19.81 -12.04
C LYS A 544 -4.21 -20.87 -12.96
N ILE A 545 -4.88 -20.43 -14.02
CA ILE A 545 -5.50 -21.30 -15.02
C ILE A 545 -4.51 -21.82 -16.07
N GLU A 546 -4.82 -22.99 -16.62
CA GLU A 546 -4.19 -23.56 -17.81
C GLU A 546 -5.26 -23.85 -18.88
N PRO A 547 -5.47 -22.94 -19.85
CA PRO A 547 -6.50 -23.11 -20.86
C PRO A 547 -6.26 -24.34 -21.74
N ALA A 548 -7.10 -25.36 -21.59
CA ALA A 548 -7.12 -26.54 -22.47
C ALA A 548 -7.26 -26.16 -23.95
N GLU A 549 -7.95 -25.05 -24.26
CA GLU A 549 -8.13 -24.56 -25.64
C GLU A 549 -6.83 -24.14 -26.33
N LEU A 550 -5.76 -23.90 -25.57
CA LEU A 550 -4.41 -23.67 -26.10
C LEU A 550 -3.63 -24.96 -26.34
N ASP A 551 -4.23 -26.12 -26.05
CA ASP A 551 -3.64 -27.44 -26.19
C ASP A 551 -4.56 -28.35 -27.02
N PRO A 552 -4.41 -28.36 -28.35
CA PRO A 552 -5.14 -29.25 -29.24
C PRO A 552 -5.04 -30.73 -28.88
N TYR A 553 -3.91 -31.18 -28.31
CA TYR A 553 -3.76 -32.57 -27.88
C TYR A 553 -4.76 -32.89 -26.78
N LEU A 554 -4.84 -32.06 -25.73
CA LEU A 554 -5.82 -32.24 -24.65
C LEU A 554 -7.26 -32.16 -25.17
N MET A 555 -7.55 -31.20 -26.05
CA MET A 555 -8.89 -31.03 -26.63
C MET A 555 -9.33 -32.24 -27.47
N GLU A 556 -8.42 -32.90 -28.16
CA GLU A 556 -8.71 -34.10 -28.96
C GLU A 556 -8.85 -35.35 -28.09
N HIS A 557 -7.90 -35.58 -27.18
CA HIS A 557 -7.84 -36.82 -26.39
C HIS A 557 -8.85 -36.83 -25.24
N ASN A 558 -9.27 -35.65 -24.75
CA ASN A 558 -10.25 -35.52 -23.67
C ASN A 558 -11.58 -34.92 -24.14
N LYS A 559 -11.91 -35.02 -25.43
CA LYS A 559 -13.06 -34.33 -26.05
C LYS A 559 -14.39 -34.61 -25.35
N GLU A 560 -14.66 -35.86 -24.98
CA GLU A 560 -15.92 -36.23 -24.31
C GLU A 560 -15.98 -35.65 -22.89
N LEU A 561 -14.89 -35.78 -22.13
CA LEU A 561 -14.76 -35.22 -20.79
C LEU A 561 -14.90 -33.69 -20.82
N PHE A 562 -14.18 -33.01 -21.72
CA PHE A 562 -14.27 -31.58 -21.90
C PHE A 562 -15.70 -31.13 -22.19
N GLY A 563 -16.43 -31.86 -23.05
CA GLY A 563 -17.84 -31.60 -23.33
C GLY A 563 -18.74 -31.69 -22.08
N LYS A 564 -18.56 -32.73 -21.26
CA LYS A 564 -19.30 -32.92 -19.99
C LYS A 564 -18.98 -31.82 -18.98
N VAL A 565 -17.70 -31.54 -18.76
CA VAL A 565 -17.20 -30.48 -17.86
C VAL A 565 -17.73 -29.12 -18.29
N HIS A 566 -17.61 -28.79 -19.58
CA HIS A 566 -18.07 -27.51 -20.11
C HIS A 566 -19.59 -27.34 -19.96
N LYS A 567 -20.36 -28.40 -20.26
CA LYS A 567 -21.81 -28.40 -20.08
C LYS A 567 -22.21 -28.20 -18.62
N ALA A 568 -21.48 -28.79 -17.69
CA ALA A 568 -21.76 -28.68 -16.25
C ALA A 568 -21.40 -27.30 -15.68
N LEU A 569 -20.32 -26.66 -16.17
CA LEU A 569 -19.75 -25.46 -15.56
C LEU A 569 -20.10 -24.14 -16.25
N ILE A 570 -20.48 -24.16 -17.53
CA ILE A 570 -20.70 -22.93 -18.33
C ILE A 570 -22.10 -22.90 -18.99
N HIS A 571 -22.69 -24.05 -19.34
CA HIS A 571 -23.90 -24.07 -20.16
C HIS A 571 -25.21 -24.04 -19.35
N LYS A 572 -26.09 -23.05 -19.63
CA LYS A 572 -27.38 -22.74 -18.97
C LYS A 572 -28.38 -23.91 -18.79
N ASN A 573 -28.38 -24.89 -19.68
CA ASN A 573 -29.35 -26.00 -19.64
C ASN A 573 -28.76 -27.30 -19.04
N GLY A 574 -27.66 -27.20 -18.31
CA GLY A 574 -26.83 -28.32 -17.87
C GLY A 574 -27.23 -29.02 -16.56
N SER A 575 -28.47 -28.91 -16.08
CA SER A 575 -28.90 -29.49 -14.77
C SER A 575 -28.82 -31.03 -14.67
N GLU A 576 -28.32 -31.73 -15.70
CA GLU A 576 -28.23 -33.20 -15.74
C GLU A 576 -26.82 -33.74 -16.07
N SER A 577 -25.81 -32.89 -16.29
CA SER A 577 -24.46 -33.35 -16.66
C SER A 577 -23.55 -33.43 -15.44
N SER A 578 -23.51 -34.57 -14.75
CA SER A 578 -22.52 -34.83 -13.70
C SER A 578 -21.21 -35.38 -14.30
N PHE A 579 -20.07 -34.93 -13.79
CA PHE A 579 -18.75 -35.49 -14.09
C PHE A 579 -17.98 -35.71 -12.78
N ASP A 580 -16.97 -36.59 -12.77
CA ASP A 580 -16.10 -36.76 -11.60
C ASP A 580 -15.17 -35.53 -11.49
N LEU A 581 -15.23 -34.82 -10.37
CA LEU A 581 -14.40 -33.64 -10.13
C LEU A 581 -12.90 -33.94 -10.16
N ASN A 582 -12.50 -35.20 -9.87
CA ASN A 582 -11.11 -35.61 -10.00
C ASN A 582 -10.63 -35.61 -11.45
N ASP A 583 -11.52 -35.86 -12.41
CA ASP A 583 -11.17 -35.85 -13.83
C ASP A 583 -10.87 -34.42 -14.34
N TYR A 584 -11.22 -33.37 -13.59
CA TYR A 584 -10.91 -31.99 -14.00
C TYR A 584 -9.41 -31.74 -14.15
N LEU A 585 -8.55 -32.51 -13.46
CA LEU A 585 -7.09 -32.43 -13.61
C LEU A 585 -6.62 -32.72 -15.04
N PHE A 586 -7.40 -33.45 -15.84
CA PHE A 586 -7.09 -33.71 -17.25
C PHE A 586 -7.46 -32.54 -18.18
N ILE A 587 -8.22 -31.57 -17.66
CA ILE A 587 -8.58 -30.33 -18.36
C ILE A 587 -7.67 -29.18 -17.92
N ASP A 588 -7.43 -29.05 -16.61
CA ASP A 588 -6.53 -28.06 -16.02
C ASP A 588 -5.87 -28.69 -14.79
N GLU A 589 -4.61 -29.07 -14.93
CA GLU A 589 -3.86 -29.79 -13.90
C GLU A 589 -3.72 -28.97 -12.61
N ARG A 590 -3.49 -27.66 -12.73
CA ARG A 590 -3.30 -26.77 -11.58
C ARG A 590 -4.56 -26.63 -10.76
N ILE A 591 -5.68 -26.34 -11.42
CA ILE A 591 -6.97 -26.23 -10.75
C ILE A 591 -7.39 -27.61 -10.21
N GLY A 592 -7.15 -28.70 -10.95
CA GLY A 592 -7.37 -30.07 -10.47
C GLY A 592 -6.63 -30.37 -9.16
N ALA A 593 -5.36 -29.97 -9.04
CA ALA A 593 -4.59 -30.11 -7.82
C ALA A 593 -5.16 -29.29 -6.65
N ILE A 594 -5.69 -28.08 -6.93
CA ILE A 594 -6.40 -27.27 -5.92
C ILE A 594 -7.66 -28.00 -5.44
N LEU A 595 -8.46 -28.57 -6.35
CA LEU A 595 -9.67 -29.33 -6.00
C LEU A 595 -9.37 -30.50 -5.06
N GLN A 596 -8.30 -31.25 -5.33
CA GLN A 596 -7.86 -32.34 -4.46
C GLN A 596 -7.42 -31.82 -3.08
N ARG A 597 -6.72 -30.68 -3.04
CA ARG A 597 -6.28 -30.10 -1.77
C ARG A 597 -7.45 -29.67 -0.88
N LEU A 598 -8.52 -29.14 -1.48
CA LEU A 598 -9.74 -28.73 -0.78
C LEU A 598 -10.46 -29.89 -0.06
N ASP A 599 -10.19 -31.15 -0.41
CA ASP A 599 -10.72 -32.31 0.32
C ASP A 599 -9.99 -32.56 1.65
N SER A 600 -8.72 -32.16 1.72
CA SER A 600 -7.82 -32.50 2.83
C SER A 600 -7.48 -31.33 3.76
N ASP A 601 -7.73 -30.08 3.34
CA ASP A 601 -7.31 -28.87 4.05
C ASP A 601 -8.53 -27.97 4.37
N PRO A 602 -9.15 -28.14 5.55
CA PRO A 602 -10.35 -27.38 5.94
C PRO A 602 -10.13 -25.87 6.01
N THR A 603 -8.97 -25.40 6.44
CA THR A 603 -8.71 -23.96 6.54
C THR A 603 -8.50 -23.33 5.16
N LEU A 604 -7.93 -24.07 4.21
CA LEU A 604 -7.93 -23.63 2.81
C LEU A 604 -9.34 -23.59 2.23
N ARG A 605 -10.20 -24.55 2.60
CA ARG A 605 -11.59 -24.61 2.18
C ARG A 605 -12.33 -23.32 2.53
N ASP A 606 -12.21 -22.86 3.77
CA ASP A 606 -12.87 -21.65 4.26
C ASP A 606 -12.40 -20.40 3.50
N VAL A 607 -11.09 -20.29 3.27
CA VAL A 607 -10.48 -19.16 2.56
C VAL A 607 -10.83 -19.16 1.07
N MET A 608 -10.98 -20.35 0.45
CA MET A 608 -11.46 -20.48 -0.91
C MET A 608 -12.94 -20.10 -1.03
N ILE A 609 -13.78 -20.47 -0.06
CA ILE A 609 -15.19 -20.04 0.00
C ILE A 609 -15.28 -18.51 0.06
N GLU A 610 -14.45 -17.87 0.90
CA GLU A 610 -14.34 -16.41 1.00
C GLU A 610 -13.98 -15.80 -0.36
N PHE A 611 -12.89 -16.26 -0.98
CA PHE A 611 -12.43 -15.79 -2.29
C PHE A 611 -13.51 -15.89 -3.38
N LEU A 612 -14.16 -17.05 -3.53
CA LEU A 612 -15.18 -17.26 -4.56
C LEU A 612 -16.44 -16.43 -4.33
N THR A 613 -16.78 -16.18 -3.06
CA THR A 613 -17.92 -15.33 -2.69
C THR A 613 -17.63 -13.87 -3.02
N HIS A 614 -16.44 -13.37 -2.70
CA HIS A 614 -16.02 -12.01 -3.03
C HIS A 614 -15.91 -11.81 -4.55
N TYR A 615 -15.40 -12.80 -5.28
CA TYR A 615 -15.37 -12.75 -6.73
C TYR A 615 -16.79 -12.72 -7.30
N ARG A 616 -17.73 -13.52 -6.79
CA ARG A 616 -19.12 -13.49 -7.28
C ARG A 616 -19.75 -12.11 -7.13
N ASP A 617 -19.56 -11.46 -5.98
CA ASP A 617 -20.05 -10.09 -5.74
C ASP A 617 -19.41 -9.10 -6.73
N PHE A 618 -18.08 -9.16 -6.89
CA PHE A 618 -17.35 -8.32 -7.85
C PHE A 618 -17.86 -8.52 -9.29
N TYR A 619 -18.06 -9.77 -9.71
CA TYR A 619 -18.59 -10.10 -11.03
C TYR A 619 -20.01 -9.58 -11.22
N GLN A 620 -20.88 -9.71 -10.22
CA GLN A 620 -22.26 -9.22 -10.28
C GLN A 620 -22.33 -7.70 -10.41
N LYS A 621 -21.44 -6.96 -9.73
CA LYS A 621 -21.38 -5.50 -9.80
C LYS A 621 -20.79 -4.97 -11.11
N THR A 622 -19.83 -5.68 -11.69
CA THR A 622 -18.99 -5.14 -12.80
C THR A 622 -19.15 -5.86 -14.13
N GLY A 623 -19.56 -7.13 -14.11
CA GLY A 623 -19.50 -8.03 -15.26
C GLY A 623 -18.09 -8.41 -15.71
N ILE A 624 -17.04 -8.07 -14.94
CA ILE A 624 -15.64 -8.29 -15.29
C ILE A 624 -15.20 -9.71 -14.89
N ILE A 625 -14.62 -10.44 -15.83
CA ILE A 625 -13.95 -11.72 -15.58
C ILE A 625 -12.51 -11.41 -15.19
N MET A 626 -12.12 -11.76 -13.96
CA MET A 626 -10.77 -11.58 -13.44
C MET A 626 -9.75 -12.43 -14.22
N ASP A 627 -8.60 -11.85 -14.51
CA ASP A 627 -7.46 -12.49 -15.15
C ASP A 627 -6.67 -13.34 -14.16
N ALA A 628 -6.88 -14.66 -14.21
CA ALA A 628 -6.10 -15.65 -13.47
C ALA A 628 -4.94 -16.25 -14.28
N MET A 629 -4.53 -15.67 -15.42
CA MET A 629 -3.39 -16.16 -16.20
C MET A 629 -2.04 -15.58 -15.69
N GLY A 630 -2.08 -14.35 -15.16
CA GLY A 630 -0.90 -13.69 -14.61
C GLY A 630 -0.31 -14.41 -13.40
N PHE A 631 1.02 -14.44 -13.30
CA PHE A 631 1.71 -14.95 -12.10
C PHE A 631 1.41 -14.07 -10.89
N GLU A 632 1.12 -14.68 -9.75
CA GLU A 632 0.80 -14.00 -8.48
C GLU A 632 -0.33 -12.95 -8.59
N ASN A 633 -1.19 -13.05 -9.62
CA ASN A 633 -2.38 -12.23 -9.74
C ASN A 633 -3.41 -12.57 -8.66
N ILE A 634 -3.54 -13.85 -8.33
CA ILE A 634 -4.40 -14.36 -7.27
C ILE A 634 -3.56 -15.37 -6.48
N LEU A 635 -3.03 -14.92 -5.35
CA LEU A 635 -2.06 -15.67 -4.56
C LEU A 635 -2.71 -16.18 -3.28
N PHE A 636 -2.69 -17.49 -3.06
CA PHE A 636 -3.01 -18.09 -1.77
C PHE A 636 -1.72 -18.40 -1.03
N PHE A 637 -1.63 -18.05 0.24
CA PHE A 637 -0.41 -18.22 1.03
C PHE A 637 -0.72 -18.46 2.50
N LYS A 638 0.21 -19.09 3.22
CA LYS A 638 0.17 -19.09 4.69
C LYS A 638 0.91 -17.88 5.24
N ASP A 639 0.29 -17.20 6.19
CA ASP A 639 0.92 -16.10 6.92
C ASP A 639 1.93 -16.61 7.97
N GLU A 640 2.45 -15.69 8.79
CA GLU A 640 3.43 -15.98 9.84
C GLU A 640 2.88 -16.90 10.94
N HIS A 641 1.55 -16.99 11.09
CA HIS A 641 0.85 -17.86 12.04
C HIS A 641 0.51 -19.23 11.43
N GLY A 642 0.70 -19.40 10.13
CA GLY A 642 0.41 -20.65 9.42
C GLY A 642 -1.04 -20.75 8.91
N ASP A 643 -1.80 -19.66 8.99
CA ASP A 643 -3.18 -19.58 8.53
C ASP A 643 -3.24 -19.22 7.05
N TRP A 644 -4.19 -19.82 6.34
CA TRP A 644 -4.39 -19.52 4.92
C TRP A 644 -4.95 -18.12 4.74
N GLN A 645 -4.35 -17.39 3.81
CA GLN A 645 -4.76 -16.08 3.35
C GLN A 645 -4.74 -16.07 1.82
N PHE A 646 -5.40 -15.07 1.23
CA PHE A 646 -5.23 -14.79 -0.20
C PHE A 646 -5.05 -13.30 -0.47
N LYS A 647 -4.38 -13.00 -1.58
CA LYS A 647 -4.15 -11.66 -2.11
C LYS A 647 -4.50 -11.58 -3.60
N VAL A 648 -5.25 -10.55 -3.97
CA VAL A 648 -5.69 -10.27 -5.33
C VAL A 648 -4.98 -9.03 -5.85
N GLY A 649 -4.25 -9.16 -6.96
CA GLY A 649 -3.46 -8.10 -7.60
C GLY A 649 -3.99 -7.71 -8.99
N SER A 650 -3.14 -7.79 -10.02
CA SER A 650 -3.37 -7.28 -11.40
C SER A 650 -4.38 -8.08 -12.23
N VAL A 651 -5.59 -8.26 -11.70
CA VAL A 651 -6.64 -9.12 -12.25
C VAL A 651 -7.60 -8.42 -13.20
N ILE A 652 -7.60 -7.08 -13.25
CA ILE A 652 -8.53 -6.33 -14.10
C ILE A 652 -7.93 -6.18 -15.50
N LYS A 653 -8.67 -6.67 -16.50
CA LYS A 653 -8.39 -6.52 -17.94
C LYS A 653 -9.61 -5.95 -18.66
N HIS A 654 -9.60 -5.96 -19.99
CA HIS A 654 -10.76 -5.63 -20.82
C HIS A 654 -11.84 -6.72 -20.82
N ASP A 655 -11.64 -7.79 -20.05
CA ASP A 655 -12.47 -9.00 -20.09
C ASP A 655 -13.80 -8.82 -19.36
N THR A 656 -14.87 -8.70 -20.14
CA THR A 656 -16.25 -8.69 -19.64
C THR A 656 -17.04 -9.90 -20.12
N GLY A 657 -17.94 -10.42 -19.27
CA GLY A 657 -18.84 -11.50 -19.66
C GLY A 657 -19.74 -11.14 -20.85
N LYS A 658 -20.12 -9.86 -20.97
CA LYS A 658 -20.87 -9.34 -22.11
C LYS A 658 -20.10 -9.49 -23.43
N TYR A 659 -18.85 -9.04 -23.47
CA TYR A 659 -18.03 -9.15 -24.68
C TYR A 659 -17.71 -10.60 -25.02
N THR A 660 -17.44 -11.46 -24.02
CA THR A 660 -17.28 -12.91 -24.24
C THR A 660 -18.52 -13.51 -24.92
N ASN A 661 -19.72 -13.18 -24.44
CA ASN A 661 -20.97 -13.62 -25.08
C ASN A 661 -21.09 -13.14 -26.54
N GLU A 662 -20.77 -11.87 -26.81
CA GLU A 662 -20.82 -11.29 -28.16
C GLU A 662 -19.82 -11.97 -29.12
N LEU A 663 -18.60 -12.23 -28.64
CA LEU A 663 -17.55 -12.93 -29.37
C LEU A 663 -17.99 -14.34 -29.75
N PHE A 664 -18.46 -15.13 -28.79
CA PHE A 664 -18.88 -16.51 -29.04
C PHE A 664 -20.18 -16.59 -29.84
N ALA A 665 -21.10 -15.62 -29.68
CA ALA A 665 -22.25 -15.51 -30.58
C ALA A 665 -21.80 -15.25 -32.02
N ALA A 666 -20.78 -14.44 -32.26
CA ALA A 666 -20.24 -14.22 -33.60
C ALA A 666 -19.57 -15.49 -34.17
N LEU A 667 -18.77 -16.21 -33.36
CA LEU A 667 -18.17 -17.49 -33.76
C LEU A 667 -19.23 -18.53 -34.13
N HIS A 668 -20.26 -18.66 -33.30
CA HIS A 668 -21.33 -19.63 -33.49
C HIS A 668 -22.08 -19.43 -34.82
N HIS A 669 -22.31 -18.17 -35.19
CA HIS A 669 -22.93 -17.80 -36.48
C HIS A 669 -21.95 -17.84 -37.66
N GLY A 670 -20.73 -18.34 -37.48
CA GLY A 670 -19.73 -18.48 -38.55
C GLY A 670 -19.15 -17.15 -39.03
N ARG A 671 -19.24 -16.08 -38.24
CA ARG A 671 -18.60 -14.80 -38.58
C ARG A 671 -17.08 -14.94 -38.42
N LYS A 672 -16.33 -14.35 -39.36
CA LYS A 672 -14.87 -14.32 -39.28
C LYS A 672 -14.44 -13.40 -38.14
N ILE A 673 -13.65 -13.94 -37.21
CA ILE A 673 -13.09 -13.20 -36.08
C ILE A 673 -11.57 -13.18 -36.22
N ASP A 674 -10.98 -12.01 -35.98
CA ASP A 674 -9.54 -11.85 -35.88
C ASP A 674 -9.08 -12.30 -34.48
N LEU A 675 -8.57 -13.53 -34.39
CA LEU A 675 -7.99 -14.09 -33.18
C LEU A 675 -6.53 -13.64 -32.95
N ASP A 676 -5.93 -12.87 -33.87
CA ASP A 676 -4.61 -12.27 -33.67
C ASP A 676 -4.70 -10.98 -32.82
N SER A 677 -5.90 -10.39 -32.71
CA SER A 677 -6.18 -9.31 -31.77
C SER A 677 -6.06 -9.77 -30.33
N PHE A 678 -5.24 -9.09 -29.52
CA PHE A 678 -5.03 -9.41 -28.10
C PHE A 678 -6.35 -9.55 -27.32
N VAL A 679 -7.30 -8.63 -27.52
CA VAL A 679 -8.59 -8.66 -26.82
C VAL A 679 -9.39 -9.90 -27.20
N ASN A 680 -9.52 -10.19 -28.50
CA ASN A 680 -10.26 -11.37 -28.96
C ASN A 680 -9.61 -12.67 -28.50
N PHE A 681 -8.27 -12.73 -28.53
CA PHE A 681 -7.50 -13.87 -28.06
C PHE A 681 -7.78 -14.13 -26.56
N THR A 682 -7.64 -13.11 -25.72
CA THR A 682 -7.88 -13.23 -24.27
C THR A 682 -9.31 -13.71 -23.99
N HIS A 683 -10.30 -13.17 -24.68
CA HIS A 683 -11.69 -13.60 -24.54
C HIS A 683 -11.98 -15.00 -25.10
N ALA A 684 -11.31 -15.41 -26.17
CA ALA A 684 -11.52 -16.72 -26.78
C ALA A 684 -10.89 -17.84 -25.95
N TYR A 685 -9.70 -17.62 -25.38
CA TYR A 685 -8.93 -18.67 -24.72
C TYR A 685 -8.95 -18.56 -23.19
N PHE A 686 -8.88 -17.36 -22.60
CA PHE A 686 -8.71 -17.23 -21.14
C PHE A 686 -10.05 -17.12 -20.42
N SER A 687 -11.01 -16.38 -20.96
CA SER A 687 -12.34 -16.24 -20.34
C SER A 687 -13.03 -17.60 -20.09
N PRO A 688 -13.10 -18.55 -21.05
CA PRO A 688 -13.74 -19.84 -20.81
C PRO A 688 -13.03 -20.65 -19.72
N ALA A 689 -11.70 -20.61 -19.69
CA ALA A 689 -10.89 -21.29 -18.69
C ALA A 689 -11.07 -20.67 -17.29
N ASN A 690 -11.06 -19.34 -17.18
CA ASN A 690 -11.33 -18.60 -15.94
C ASN A 690 -12.69 -18.97 -15.37
N ILE A 691 -13.75 -18.97 -16.20
CA ILE A 691 -15.10 -19.31 -15.77
C ILE A 691 -15.16 -20.77 -15.27
N ARG A 692 -14.60 -21.73 -16.02
CA ARG A 692 -14.58 -23.13 -15.57
C ARG A 692 -13.85 -23.29 -14.24
N ALA A 693 -12.69 -22.65 -14.08
CA ALA A 693 -11.86 -22.77 -12.89
C ALA A 693 -12.61 -22.32 -11.62
N VAL A 694 -13.26 -21.16 -11.65
CA VAL A 694 -14.00 -20.68 -10.46
C VAL A 694 -15.29 -21.45 -10.23
N ASN A 695 -15.99 -21.85 -11.29
CA ASN A 695 -17.23 -22.60 -11.16
C ASN A 695 -16.99 -24.04 -10.70
N VAL A 696 -15.88 -24.69 -11.09
CA VAL A 696 -15.56 -26.04 -10.59
C VAL A 696 -15.17 -26.00 -9.12
N CYS A 697 -14.45 -24.97 -8.67
CA CYS A 697 -14.16 -24.77 -7.25
C CYS A 697 -15.45 -24.49 -6.46
N ALA A 698 -16.36 -23.65 -7.00
CA ALA A 698 -17.66 -23.43 -6.38
C ALA A 698 -18.48 -24.72 -6.27
N MET A 699 -18.54 -25.51 -7.35
CA MET A 699 -19.23 -26.81 -7.38
C MET A 699 -18.66 -27.79 -6.34
N LYS A 700 -17.32 -27.90 -6.24
CA LYS A 700 -16.62 -28.72 -5.23
C LYS A 700 -16.98 -28.32 -3.79
N LEU A 701 -17.21 -27.03 -3.58
CA LEU A 701 -17.52 -26.47 -2.27
C LEU A 701 -19.02 -26.42 -1.95
N GLY A 702 -19.89 -26.81 -2.88
CA GLY A 702 -21.34 -26.74 -2.73
C GLY A 702 -21.89 -25.31 -2.81
N LEU A 703 -21.20 -24.42 -3.52
CA LEU A 703 -21.59 -23.03 -3.73
C LEU A 703 -22.27 -22.85 -5.10
N GLU A 704 -23.10 -21.82 -5.22
CA GLU A 704 -23.60 -21.36 -6.52
C GLU A 704 -22.45 -20.93 -7.45
N PRO A 705 -22.60 -21.09 -8.77
CA PRO A 705 -21.57 -20.67 -9.73
C PRO A 705 -21.20 -19.20 -9.56
N VAL A 706 -19.91 -18.89 -9.69
CA VAL A 706 -19.39 -17.52 -9.60
C VAL A 706 -19.83 -16.71 -10.83
N ILE A 707 -19.78 -17.33 -12.01
CA ILE A 707 -20.17 -16.72 -13.29
C ILE A 707 -21.16 -17.66 -13.98
N HIS A 708 -22.41 -17.23 -14.17
CA HIS A 708 -23.49 -18.12 -14.63
C HIS A 708 -24.26 -17.60 -15.87
N ASN A 709 -23.95 -16.40 -16.35
CA ASN A 709 -24.65 -15.72 -17.45
C ASN A 709 -23.81 -15.62 -18.73
N VAL A 710 -22.63 -16.25 -18.76
CA VAL A 710 -21.79 -16.40 -19.95
C VAL A 710 -22.06 -17.74 -20.58
N MET A 711 -22.33 -17.74 -21.88
CA MET A 711 -22.79 -18.90 -22.64
C MET A 711 -21.86 -19.20 -23.78
N ILE A 712 -21.27 -20.39 -23.74
CA ILE A 712 -20.29 -20.85 -24.72
C ILE A 712 -20.66 -22.26 -25.15
N ASP A 713 -20.47 -22.55 -26.43
CA ASP A 713 -20.60 -23.90 -26.98
C ASP A 713 -19.21 -24.57 -27.01
N ALA A 714 -19.11 -25.77 -26.47
CA ALA A 714 -17.88 -26.55 -26.48
C ALA A 714 -17.39 -26.86 -27.91
N HIS A 715 -18.29 -26.91 -28.89
CA HIS A 715 -17.93 -27.07 -30.29
C HIS A 715 -17.15 -25.88 -30.84
N ASP A 716 -17.50 -24.65 -30.43
CA ASP A 716 -16.78 -23.45 -30.85
C ASP A 716 -15.40 -23.37 -30.18
N LEU A 717 -15.28 -23.82 -28.91
CA LEU A 717 -13.99 -23.97 -28.23
C LEU A 717 -13.07 -24.99 -28.92
N PHE A 718 -13.64 -26.09 -29.41
CA PHE A 718 -12.86 -27.05 -30.21
C PHE A 718 -12.42 -26.46 -31.56
N LYS A 719 -13.24 -25.62 -32.21
CA LYS A 719 -12.83 -24.95 -33.46
C LYS A 719 -11.68 -23.98 -33.23
N ILE A 720 -11.71 -23.18 -32.16
CA ILE A 720 -10.64 -22.20 -31.91
C ILE A 720 -9.31 -22.86 -31.53
N SER A 721 -9.32 -24.02 -30.84
CA SER A 721 -8.08 -24.75 -30.55
C SER A 721 -7.42 -25.23 -31.83
N GLN A 722 -8.22 -25.66 -32.81
CA GLN A 722 -7.74 -26.06 -34.14
C GLN A 722 -7.29 -24.89 -35.01
N ALA A 723 -7.65 -23.64 -34.66
CA ALA A 723 -7.25 -22.41 -35.35
C ALA A 723 -5.88 -21.85 -34.89
N LEU A 724 -5.22 -22.50 -33.92
CA LEU A 724 -3.86 -22.18 -33.52
C LEU A 724 -2.88 -22.33 -34.68
N SER A 725 -1.77 -21.59 -34.63
CA SER A 725 -0.74 -21.69 -35.65
C SER A 725 -0.14 -23.09 -35.71
N ILE A 726 0.43 -23.44 -36.86
CA ILE A 726 1.03 -24.75 -37.08
C ILE A 726 2.13 -25.05 -36.03
N PRO A 727 3.03 -24.10 -35.68
CA PRO A 727 4.02 -24.33 -34.62
C PRO A 727 3.40 -24.51 -33.23
N GLU A 728 2.34 -23.78 -32.88
CA GLU A 728 1.62 -23.96 -31.61
C GLU A 728 0.97 -25.34 -31.52
N ARG A 729 0.33 -25.80 -32.59
CA ARG A 729 -0.24 -27.16 -32.66
C ARG A 729 0.86 -28.21 -32.52
N MET A 730 1.99 -28.05 -33.22
CA MET A 730 3.17 -28.93 -33.07
C MET A 730 3.67 -28.98 -31.63
N LEU A 731 3.77 -27.82 -30.97
CA LEU A 731 4.21 -27.69 -29.57
C LEU A 731 3.28 -28.43 -28.61
N ALA A 732 1.97 -28.35 -28.83
CA ALA A 732 0.99 -29.06 -27.99
C ALA A 732 1.24 -30.57 -27.95
N TYR A 733 1.37 -31.23 -29.12
CA TYR A 733 1.61 -32.68 -29.16
C TYR A 733 2.95 -33.09 -28.51
N VAL A 734 4.04 -32.36 -28.74
CA VAL A 734 5.35 -32.73 -28.17
C VAL A 734 5.44 -32.53 -26.65
N ARG A 735 4.67 -31.60 -26.08
CA ARG A 735 4.57 -31.46 -24.61
C ARG A 735 4.09 -32.74 -23.95
N HIS A 736 3.19 -33.46 -24.62
CA HIS A 736 2.66 -34.76 -24.20
C HIS A 736 3.46 -35.96 -24.74
N GLY A 737 4.63 -35.72 -25.34
CA GLY A 737 5.52 -36.77 -25.85
C GLY A 737 5.10 -37.37 -27.19
N ASP A 738 4.10 -36.82 -27.88
CA ASP A 738 3.65 -37.29 -29.20
C ASP A 738 4.48 -36.67 -30.34
N PHE A 739 5.74 -37.12 -30.43
CA PHE A 739 6.66 -36.69 -31.48
C PHE A 739 6.28 -37.20 -32.86
N GLU A 740 5.52 -38.29 -32.97
CA GLU A 740 5.08 -38.83 -34.26
C GLU A 740 4.03 -37.93 -34.90
N LYS A 741 3.03 -37.50 -34.13
CA LYS A 741 2.02 -36.55 -34.62
C LYS A 741 2.63 -35.20 -34.96
N MET A 742 3.58 -34.71 -34.15
CA MET A 742 4.30 -33.49 -34.49
C MET A 742 5.09 -33.64 -35.81
N LYS A 743 5.80 -34.75 -36.04
CA LYS A 743 6.49 -35.02 -37.31
C LYS A 743 5.51 -35.05 -38.49
N GLN A 744 4.33 -35.65 -38.30
CA GLN A 744 3.27 -35.65 -39.31
C GLN A 744 2.87 -34.21 -39.68
N ILE A 745 2.55 -33.38 -38.68
CA ILE A 745 2.17 -31.97 -38.88
C ILE A 745 3.30 -31.19 -39.57
N LEU A 746 4.55 -31.39 -39.12
CA LEU A 746 5.73 -30.75 -39.70
C LEU A 746 5.93 -31.13 -41.18
N GLN A 747 5.71 -32.39 -41.56
CA GLN A 747 5.83 -32.86 -42.94
C GLN A 747 4.70 -32.33 -43.82
N GLU A 748 3.45 -32.45 -43.36
CA GLU A 748 2.24 -32.04 -44.09
C GLU A 748 2.27 -30.54 -44.41
N HIS A 749 2.74 -29.73 -43.46
CA HIS A 749 2.72 -28.27 -43.56
C HIS A 749 4.09 -27.63 -43.79
N LYS A 750 5.09 -28.41 -44.22
CA LYS A 750 6.48 -27.93 -44.36
C LYS A 750 6.61 -26.65 -45.20
N SER A 751 5.81 -26.53 -46.26
CA SER A 751 5.81 -25.36 -47.16
C SER A 751 5.14 -24.11 -46.57
N GLU A 752 4.35 -24.27 -45.52
CA GLU A 752 3.61 -23.19 -44.85
C GLU A 752 4.34 -22.67 -43.61
N LEU A 753 5.36 -23.36 -43.11
CA LEU A 753 6.08 -22.97 -41.92
C LEU A 753 7.03 -21.80 -42.18
N ARG A 754 7.08 -20.88 -41.22
CA ARG A 754 7.89 -19.66 -41.29
C ARG A 754 8.16 -19.15 -39.87
N PHE A 755 9.18 -18.31 -39.73
CA PHE A 755 9.39 -17.49 -38.54
C PHE A 755 8.56 -16.22 -38.71
N SER A 756 7.41 -16.15 -38.03
CA SER A 756 6.57 -14.95 -37.99
C SER A 756 6.50 -14.41 -36.56
N TYR A 757 6.12 -13.14 -36.41
CA TYR A 757 5.96 -12.54 -35.08
C TYR A 757 5.00 -13.31 -34.16
N ARG A 758 3.98 -13.96 -34.74
CA ARG A 758 2.94 -14.68 -33.99
C ARG A 758 3.47 -15.92 -33.27
N ASP A 759 4.33 -16.69 -33.93
CA ASP A 759 4.59 -18.09 -33.57
C ASP A 759 6.07 -18.51 -33.56
N PHE A 760 7.00 -17.56 -33.78
CA PHE A 760 8.45 -17.86 -33.82
C PHE A 760 8.97 -18.52 -32.53
N TRP A 761 8.35 -18.22 -31.39
CA TRP A 761 8.77 -18.68 -30.07
C TRP A 761 8.54 -20.18 -29.87
N ALA A 762 7.54 -20.76 -30.55
CA ALA A 762 7.15 -22.16 -30.37
C ALA A 762 8.27 -23.13 -30.79
N TYR A 763 9.06 -22.79 -31.81
CA TYR A 763 10.13 -23.66 -32.30
C TYR A 763 11.22 -23.94 -31.26
N SER A 764 11.57 -22.94 -30.46
CA SER A 764 12.57 -23.13 -29.39
C SER A 764 12.04 -24.05 -28.32
N LEU A 765 10.77 -23.88 -27.93
CA LEU A 765 10.13 -24.72 -26.92
C LEU A 765 9.97 -26.17 -27.40
N ILE A 766 9.68 -26.39 -28.69
CA ILE A 766 9.66 -27.75 -29.26
C ILE A 766 11.04 -28.39 -29.11
N ALA A 767 12.12 -27.66 -29.42
CA ALA A 767 13.48 -28.17 -29.26
C ALA A 767 13.83 -28.50 -27.79
N ASP A 768 13.24 -27.80 -26.83
CA ASP A 768 13.39 -28.09 -25.40
C ASP A 768 12.63 -29.38 -25.00
N GLU A 769 11.43 -29.60 -25.54
CA GLU A 769 10.65 -30.81 -25.28
C GLU A 769 11.36 -32.09 -25.80
N TYR A 770 12.10 -32.02 -26.91
CA TYR A 770 12.97 -33.12 -27.35
C TYR A 770 13.97 -33.56 -26.27
N ILE A 771 14.58 -32.59 -25.58
CA ILE A 771 15.56 -32.85 -24.52
C ILE A 771 14.85 -33.38 -23.28
N LYS A 772 13.74 -32.73 -22.89
CA LYS A 772 12.96 -33.09 -21.70
C LYS A 772 12.41 -34.52 -21.76
N HIS A 773 11.97 -34.96 -22.95
CA HIS A 773 11.49 -36.32 -23.20
C HIS A 773 12.58 -37.30 -23.64
N ALA A 774 13.86 -36.93 -23.46
CA ALA A 774 15.02 -37.76 -23.76
C ALA A 774 15.00 -38.41 -25.16
N GLN A 775 14.52 -37.68 -26.16
CA GLN A 775 14.49 -38.15 -27.54
C GLN A 775 15.89 -38.33 -28.12
N PRO A 776 16.08 -39.21 -29.13
CA PRO A 776 17.39 -39.43 -29.74
C PRO A 776 18.04 -38.12 -30.24
N PRO A 777 19.35 -37.91 -30.02
CA PRO A 777 20.05 -36.70 -30.48
C PRO A 777 19.86 -36.41 -31.97
N GLU A 778 19.78 -37.44 -32.80
CA GLU A 778 19.56 -37.36 -34.25
C GLU A 778 18.16 -36.83 -34.59
N ALA A 779 17.16 -37.11 -33.76
CA ALA A 779 15.80 -36.61 -33.94
C ALA A 779 15.73 -35.10 -33.69
N LEU A 780 16.39 -34.60 -32.63
CA LEU A 780 16.53 -33.17 -32.37
C LEU A 780 17.36 -32.49 -33.47
N GLN A 781 18.44 -33.13 -33.93
CA GLN A 781 19.25 -32.63 -35.05
C GLN A 781 18.41 -32.43 -36.31
N THR A 782 17.59 -33.43 -36.67
CA THR A 782 16.70 -33.36 -37.83
C THR A 782 15.71 -32.20 -37.71
N PHE A 783 15.10 -32.02 -36.54
CA PHE A 783 14.18 -30.92 -36.29
C PHE A 783 14.88 -29.55 -36.42
N LEU A 784 16.01 -29.35 -35.72
CA LEU A 784 16.77 -28.10 -35.75
C LEU A 784 17.24 -27.77 -37.17
N HIS A 785 17.68 -28.78 -37.94
CA HIS A 785 18.07 -28.60 -39.33
C HIS A 785 16.91 -28.08 -40.19
N ILE A 786 15.73 -28.70 -40.09
CA ILE A 786 14.53 -28.27 -40.83
C ILE A 786 14.14 -26.84 -40.44
N VAL A 787 14.00 -26.56 -39.15
CA VAL A 787 13.55 -25.25 -38.66
C VAL A 787 14.57 -24.15 -38.98
N SER A 788 15.87 -24.46 -38.95
CA SER A 788 16.94 -23.51 -39.31
C SER A 788 16.85 -23.01 -40.75
N GLN A 789 16.16 -23.73 -41.64
CA GLN A 789 15.99 -23.36 -43.06
C GLN A 789 14.69 -22.61 -43.36
N LEU A 790 13.76 -22.52 -42.40
CA LEU A 790 12.46 -21.87 -42.63
C LEU A 790 12.60 -20.38 -42.98
N PRO A 791 11.75 -19.84 -43.88
CA PRO A 791 11.74 -18.42 -44.23
C PRO A 791 11.34 -17.55 -43.03
N VAL A 792 11.72 -16.28 -43.06
CA VAL A 792 11.40 -15.28 -42.02
C VAL A 792 10.45 -14.24 -42.59
N ILE A 793 9.38 -13.93 -41.87
CA ILE A 793 8.47 -12.81 -42.12
C ILE A 793 8.62 -11.81 -40.98
N LEU A 794 8.97 -10.58 -41.33
CA LEU A 794 9.19 -9.52 -40.37
C LEU A 794 7.94 -8.63 -40.23
N PRO A 795 7.49 -8.33 -39.01
CA PRO A 795 6.47 -7.30 -38.78
C PRO A 795 7.02 -5.90 -39.10
N GLU A 796 6.11 -4.93 -39.26
CA GLU A 796 6.49 -3.53 -39.54
C GLU A 796 7.22 -2.87 -38.35
N ASN A 797 6.88 -3.27 -37.12
CA ASN A 797 7.54 -2.78 -35.91
C ASN A 797 8.99 -3.29 -35.86
N LYS A 798 9.96 -2.37 -35.80
CA LYS A 798 11.39 -2.68 -35.83
C LYS A 798 11.87 -3.51 -34.63
N GLU A 799 11.34 -3.27 -33.44
CA GLU A 799 11.72 -4.03 -32.23
C GLU A 799 11.21 -5.48 -32.34
N ASP A 800 9.97 -5.64 -32.79
CA ASP A 800 9.36 -6.96 -33.00
C ASP A 800 10.05 -7.73 -34.14
N ALA A 801 10.43 -7.04 -35.23
CA ALA A 801 11.22 -7.62 -36.31
C ALA A 801 12.58 -8.11 -35.82
N GLN A 802 13.24 -7.36 -34.94
CA GLN A 802 14.50 -7.77 -34.34
C GLN A 802 14.34 -9.04 -33.50
N ARG A 803 13.26 -9.15 -32.71
CA ARG A 803 12.95 -10.35 -31.90
C ARG A 803 12.81 -11.60 -32.76
N VAL A 804 12.08 -11.50 -33.87
CA VAL A 804 11.92 -12.63 -34.82
C VAL A 804 13.27 -13.03 -35.43
N GLN A 805 14.09 -12.06 -35.82
CA GLN A 805 15.43 -12.33 -36.36
C GLN A 805 16.36 -12.98 -35.34
N ASP A 806 16.32 -12.52 -34.09
CA ASP A 806 17.20 -13.04 -33.04
C ASP A 806 16.81 -14.47 -32.65
N ALA A 807 15.52 -14.76 -32.57
CA ALA A 807 15.04 -16.14 -32.40
C ALA A 807 15.50 -17.06 -33.54
N LYS A 808 15.44 -16.57 -34.79
CA LYS A 808 15.96 -17.32 -35.94
C LYS A 808 17.46 -17.61 -35.82
N LYS A 809 18.25 -16.59 -35.45
CA LYS A 809 19.70 -16.74 -35.23
C LYS A 809 19.99 -17.72 -34.10
N ALA A 810 19.22 -17.68 -33.01
CA ALA A 810 19.37 -18.59 -31.87
C ALA A 810 19.15 -20.04 -32.29
N ILE A 811 18.12 -20.33 -33.11
CA ILE A 811 17.89 -21.69 -33.64
C ILE A 811 19.05 -22.15 -34.54
N ILE A 812 19.57 -21.29 -35.41
CA ILE A 812 20.73 -21.63 -36.26
C ILE A 812 21.97 -21.92 -35.40
N ALA A 813 22.21 -21.11 -34.37
CA ALA A 813 23.32 -21.32 -33.44
C ALA A 813 23.15 -22.63 -32.67
N ARG A 814 21.95 -22.90 -32.15
CA ARG A 814 21.61 -24.14 -31.46
C ARG A 814 21.83 -25.36 -32.35
N ASN A 815 21.41 -25.31 -33.62
CA ASN A 815 21.68 -26.36 -34.60
C ASN A 815 23.19 -26.63 -34.74
N ARG A 816 24.00 -25.59 -34.99
CA ARG A 816 25.46 -25.73 -35.16
C ARG A 816 26.15 -26.31 -33.93
N VAL A 817 25.74 -25.90 -32.73
CA VAL A 817 26.29 -26.42 -31.47
C VAL A 817 25.94 -27.90 -31.31
N HIS A 818 24.69 -28.27 -31.61
CA HIS A 818 24.23 -29.65 -31.53
C HIS A 818 24.95 -30.56 -32.54
N ASP A 819 25.12 -30.11 -33.79
CA ASP A 819 25.89 -30.82 -34.83
C ASP A 819 27.32 -31.12 -34.38
N LYS A 820 28.00 -30.13 -33.76
CA LYS A 820 29.35 -30.32 -33.20
C LYS A 820 29.38 -31.34 -32.08
N LYS A 821 28.37 -31.36 -31.20
CA LYS A 821 28.27 -32.34 -30.11
C LYS A 821 28.12 -33.75 -30.64
N ILE A 822 27.28 -33.96 -31.66
CA ILE A 822 27.10 -35.26 -32.31
C ILE A 822 28.40 -35.70 -32.98
N ALA A 823 29.05 -34.83 -33.76
CA ALA A 823 30.31 -35.16 -34.44
C ALA A 823 31.43 -35.54 -33.46
N LEU A 824 31.57 -34.79 -32.35
CA LEU A 824 32.53 -35.11 -31.30
C LEU A 824 32.21 -36.45 -30.61
N HIS A 825 30.91 -36.73 -30.37
CA HIS A 825 30.48 -38.00 -29.79
C HIS A 825 30.82 -39.18 -30.71
N GLU A 826 30.58 -39.04 -32.02
CA GLU A 826 30.95 -40.06 -33.02
C GLU A 826 32.46 -40.28 -33.09
N GLU A 827 33.26 -39.21 -33.05
CA GLU A 827 34.73 -39.26 -33.04
C GLU A 827 35.25 -39.98 -31.79
N LEU A 828 34.74 -39.63 -30.60
CA LEU A 828 35.09 -40.29 -29.35
C LEU A 828 34.69 -41.77 -29.33
N THR A 829 33.50 -42.10 -29.85
CA THR A 829 33.00 -43.49 -29.92
C THR A 829 33.83 -44.35 -30.89
N LYS A 830 34.38 -43.76 -31.95
CA LYS A 830 35.30 -44.44 -32.88
C LYS A 830 36.72 -44.59 -32.30
N SER A 831 37.13 -43.67 -31.43
CA SER A 831 38.49 -43.61 -30.88
C SER A 831 38.69 -44.46 -29.61
N VAL A 832 37.61 -44.74 -28.87
CA VAL A 832 37.63 -45.57 -27.64
C VAL A 832 36.49 -46.61 -27.71
N PRO A 833 36.78 -47.85 -28.16
CA PRO A 833 35.74 -48.86 -28.46
C PRO A 833 34.88 -49.30 -27.26
N ASP A 834 35.38 -49.10 -26.04
CA ASP A 834 34.72 -49.48 -24.78
C ASP A 834 33.95 -48.35 -24.10
N PHE A 835 33.77 -47.19 -24.75
CA PHE A 835 32.88 -46.13 -24.24
C PHE A 835 31.41 -46.44 -24.56
N LYS A 836 30.95 -47.66 -24.26
CA LYS A 836 29.51 -47.96 -24.17
C LYS A 836 29.04 -47.59 -22.78
N PHE A 837 28.16 -46.60 -22.67
CA PHE A 837 27.37 -46.35 -21.47
C PHE A 837 26.81 -47.70 -20.97
N ARG A 838 27.24 -48.14 -19.78
CA ARG A 838 26.65 -49.29 -19.08
C ARG A 838 25.21 -48.94 -18.69
N ASN A 839 24.27 -49.11 -19.61
CA ASN A 839 22.88 -49.37 -19.27
C ASN A 839 22.78 -50.83 -18.79
N ARG A 840 23.11 -51.07 -17.52
CA ARG A 840 22.64 -52.24 -16.77
C ARG A 840 22.07 -51.75 -15.45
N ILE A 841 20.80 -51.37 -15.48
CA ILE A 841 19.90 -51.70 -14.38
C ILE A 841 19.00 -52.80 -14.93
N SER A 842 19.35 -54.04 -14.60
CA SER A 842 18.44 -55.16 -14.68
C SER A 842 17.30 -54.91 -13.70
N ILE A 843 16.12 -54.61 -14.23
CA ILE A 843 14.88 -54.56 -13.46
C ILE A 843 14.54 -56.02 -13.10
N LEU A 844 14.65 -56.36 -11.82
CA LEU A 844 13.93 -57.50 -11.27
C LEU A 844 12.44 -57.11 -11.16
N PRO A 845 11.50 -58.02 -11.46
CA PRO A 845 10.08 -57.68 -11.48
C PRO A 845 9.56 -57.54 -10.04
N GLY A 846 9.29 -56.29 -9.65
CA GLY A 846 8.53 -55.96 -8.45
C GLY A 846 9.28 -55.09 -7.45
N GLU A 847 9.44 -53.80 -7.74
CA GLU A 847 9.53 -52.73 -6.73
C GLU A 847 9.35 -51.35 -7.41
N LYS A 848 8.62 -50.45 -6.73
CA LYS A 848 8.13 -49.17 -7.26
C LYS A 848 9.28 -48.19 -7.55
N ALA A 849 9.23 -47.56 -8.72
CA ALA A 849 10.17 -46.52 -9.12
C ALA A 849 9.90 -45.20 -8.39
N TYR A 850 10.90 -44.69 -7.66
CA TYR A 850 11.07 -43.28 -7.32
C TYR A 850 12.55 -42.91 -7.49
N ASP A 851 12.76 -41.64 -7.87
CA ASP A 851 14.00 -40.87 -8.03
C ASP A 851 14.77 -40.98 -9.37
N THR A 852 14.37 -40.10 -10.30
CA THR A 852 15.17 -39.68 -11.46
C THR A 852 16.09 -38.51 -11.05
N GLU A 853 17.27 -38.83 -10.53
CA GLU A 853 18.39 -37.88 -10.57
C GLU A 853 18.92 -37.76 -12.00
N SER A 854 18.78 -36.57 -12.60
CA SER A 854 19.18 -36.29 -13.98
C SER A 854 20.71 -36.31 -14.18
N VAL A 855 21.12 -36.67 -15.40
CA VAL A 855 22.51 -36.70 -15.91
C VAL A 855 23.29 -35.40 -15.66
N THR A 856 22.59 -34.28 -15.51
CA THR A 856 23.13 -32.95 -15.21
C THR A 856 23.78 -32.85 -13.82
N TYR A 857 23.30 -33.62 -12.84
CA TYR A 857 23.84 -33.62 -11.46
C TYR A 857 25.21 -34.29 -11.38
N ASN A 858 25.41 -35.39 -12.10
CA ASN A 858 26.71 -36.08 -12.18
C ASN A 858 27.76 -35.26 -12.96
N TYR A 859 27.34 -34.44 -13.93
CA TYR A 859 28.24 -33.54 -14.67
C TYR A 859 28.74 -32.36 -13.82
N LYS A 860 27.87 -31.76 -12.99
CA LYS A 860 28.26 -30.72 -12.01
C LYS A 860 29.22 -31.25 -10.94
N LYS A 861 29.03 -32.49 -10.48
CA LYS A 861 29.87 -33.12 -9.47
C LYS A 861 31.28 -33.46 -9.98
N GLN A 862 31.40 -33.86 -11.25
CA GLN A 862 32.71 -34.09 -11.90
C GLN A 862 33.48 -32.78 -12.18
N LEU A 863 32.79 -31.70 -12.55
CA LEU A 863 33.38 -30.36 -12.72
C LEU A 863 33.86 -29.73 -11.40
N GLN A 864 33.24 -30.07 -10.27
CA GLN A 864 33.70 -29.63 -8.94
C GLN A 864 34.93 -30.41 -8.46
N GLN A 865 35.10 -31.67 -8.85
CA GLN A 865 36.30 -32.46 -8.52
C GLN A 865 37.54 -32.06 -9.34
N THR A 866 37.36 -31.40 -10.49
CA THR A 866 38.48 -30.88 -11.31
C THR A 866 38.98 -29.51 -10.88
N LYS A 867 38.35 -28.85 -9.89
CA LYS A 867 38.77 -27.55 -9.34
C LYS A 867 39.91 -27.62 -8.31
N SER A 868 40.45 -28.80 -8.00
CA SER A 868 41.49 -28.97 -6.97
C SER A 868 42.93 -29.05 -7.48
N GLU A 869 43.21 -28.81 -8.76
CA GLU A 869 44.59 -28.83 -9.27
C GLU A 869 44.94 -27.51 -10.00
N ASN A 870 46.04 -26.91 -9.54
CA ASN A 870 46.58 -25.59 -9.88
C ASN A 870 46.76 -25.35 -11.39
N LEU A 871 46.22 -24.25 -11.93
CA LEU A 871 46.76 -23.52 -13.09
C LEU A 871 46.30 -22.03 -13.08
N PRO A 872 47.12 -21.09 -13.59
CA PRO A 872 46.98 -19.65 -13.32
C PRO A 872 46.15 -18.86 -14.37
N ASP A 873 45.56 -17.78 -13.87
CA ASP A 873 44.92 -16.60 -14.47
C ASP A 873 44.73 -16.51 -16.01
N THR A 874 43.46 -16.59 -16.45
CA THR A 874 42.94 -15.94 -17.67
C THR A 874 41.42 -15.68 -17.50
N PRO A 875 40.84 -14.58 -18.01
CA PRO A 875 39.57 -14.03 -17.49
C PRO A 875 38.35 -14.89 -17.86
N LEU A 876 37.54 -15.21 -16.84
CA LEU A 876 36.23 -15.83 -17.01
C LEU A 876 35.28 -14.91 -17.79
N PHE A 877 34.95 -15.31 -19.02
CA PHE A 877 33.65 -15.00 -19.61
C PHE A 877 32.62 -15.94 -18.98
N ILE A 878 31.74 -15.39 -18.13
CA ILE A 878 30.61 -16.13 -17.54
C ILE A 878 29.52 -16.25 -18.61
N LEU A 879 29.42 -17.47 -19.16
CA LEU A 879 28.23 -17.99 -19.81
C LEU A 879 27.36 -18.63 -18.72
N GLU A 880 26.37 -17.88 -18.23
CA GLU A 880 25.16 -18.45 -17.64
C GLU A 880 24.03 -18.29 -18.66
N GLN A 881 23.67 -19.40 -19.32
CA GLN A 881 22.32 -19.76 -19.76
C GLN A 881 22.31 -21.22 -20.23
#